data_AF-A0A936W7J0-F1
#
_entry.id   AF-A0A936W7J0-F1
#
_cell.length_a   1.000
_cell.length_b   1.000
_cell.length_c   1.000
_cell.angle_alpha   90.00
_cell.angle_beta   90.00
_cell.angle_gamma   90.00
#
_symmetry.space_group_name_H-M   'P 1'
#
loop_
_entity.id
_entity.type
_entity.pdbx_description
1 polymer ?
#
loop_
_entity_poly.entity_id
_entity_poly.type
_entity_poly.pdbx_seq_one_letter_code
_entity_poly.pdbx_strand_id
1 'polypeptide(L)'
;MPFPFRSSLILSALCALSAIAQDVPLVPFGSTWKYLDNGTNQGTAWRANAFNDATWASGPAELGYGDADEATVVSYGPNASTKYITTYFRKAFTLASANAYAGYRLRIKRDDAFVVYLNGVEVMRQNFDQVTITSSTLAYQSIADSEEPKLLSEILIPAQFIAGTNMLAVEVHQGAVTSSDLSFDLELMGLDAAPGLFRGPYLQAAAPTSVVVKWKTDVPSTSRVRFGPAVGQLPNAVVDAALVLEHEMTVQGLLPGTTYYYAIGTTSQDLAGDEATYFFRTAPTPGTPAATRIWAIGDAGTGYASQAAVRDSYISFINGSRKADVWLMLGDNAYTHGRECEYQLGIFQNMYEPILRNTSLFPCVGNHDYYSGANGLTNTGTYYTLFAPPKLGEAGGVASNTEAYYSFNHGNVHFISLDSYGVSRATTGAMATWLTNDITQAQAQQQWIIVYWHHPPYTKGSHDSDNVGDSGGLMRDMRENILPIIEAHGVDLVLSGHSHSYERSFLINGHYGTSSTFNTTTMRLNSSAGRVDEIGPYAKPGVITPNLGTVYAVCGVSGKKDATGTLNHPAMFLSTYAHCGSMVIDVVGNTLSAKFLNEQGAIIDHFDIRKSFPVVRVAIRAILDGPYDPVNFLMKDDLRTSGLIPLAQPYGTLYPAIGEGNTGSVPLQVLATTGNDAIVDWVTVELHDALTPRIIVARKAALLQRDGDVVAEDGSSPVEFSVPLGYYHVALRHRNHLGCMTAEALALSSTATPVDLTEPTVLTWGVNGRRTVNGRMTLWSGDLVKDGQLKYTGSDNDRDPILQAIGGTTPTNSVSGYMAVDLNLNGMVHYTGADNDRDPILMNIGGTVPSNVLFEQLP
;
A
#
# COMPACT_ATOMS: atom_id res chain seq x y z
N MET A 1 50.87 -38.24 -26.28
CA MET A 1 50.17 -39.46 -26.70
C MET A 1 49.00 -39.71 -25.77
N PRO A 2 47.75 -39.57 -26.23
CA PRO A 2 46.55 -40.09 -25.55
C PRO A 2 46.03 -41.38 -26.22
N PHE A 3 45.09 -42.08 -25.55
CA PHE A 3 44.19 -43.20 -25.96
C PHE A 3 44.26 -44.42 -25.02
N PRO A 4 43.18 -45.23 -24.81
CA PRO A 4 41.95 -45.41 -25.63
C PRO A 4 40.60 -45.32 -24.86
N PHE A 5 39.49 -44.86 -25.47
CA PHE A 5 38.46 -45.61 -26.24
C PHE A 5 37.91 -46.92 -25.62
N ARG A 6 36.64 -46.89 -25.23
CA ARG A 6 35.68 -48.00 -25.45
C ARG A 6 34.32 -47.44 -25.88
N SER A 7 33.88 -47.95 -27.03
CA SER A 7 32.67 -47.65 -27.77
C SER A 7 31.41 -48.22 -27.11
N SER A 8 30.25 -47.60 -27.33
CA SER A 8 28.99 -48.32 -27.48
C SER A 8 27.97 -47.49 -28.28
N LEU A 9 27.60 -48.09 -29.42
CA LEU A 9 26.38 -48.01 -30.22
C LEU A 9 25.74 -46.65 -30.55
N ILE A 10 25.84 -46.34 -31.84
CA ILE A 10 24.95 -45.47 -32.61
C ILE A 10 23.53 -46.09 -32.59
N LEU A 11 22.58 -45.41 -31.95
CA LEU A 11 21.17 -45.55 -32.25
C LEU A 11 20.75 -44.28 -33.01
N SER A 12 20.51 -44.44 -34.31
CA SER A 12 19.97 -43.41 -35.18
C SER A 12 18.53 -43.08 -34.75
N ALA A 13 18.39 -42.11 -33.85
CA ALA A 13 17.13 -41.39 -33.68
C ALA A 13 17.09 -40.28 -34.73
N LEU A 14 16.15 -40.38 -35.68
CA LEU A 14 15.70 -39.24 -36.46
C LEU A 14 15.24 -38.16 -35.46
N CYS A 15 16.09 -37.19 -35.16
CA CYS A 15 15.62 -35.91 -34.64
C CYS A 15 14.83 -35.26 -35.77
N ALA A 16 13.52 -35.48 -35.79
CA ALA A 16 12.63 -34.46 -36.32
C ALA A 16 12.94 -33.20 -35.51
N LEU A 17 13.60 -32.22 -36.12
CA LEU A 17 13.54 -30.86 -35.62
C LEU A 17 12.04 -30.56 -35.53
N SER A 18 11.50 -30.57 -34.32
CA SER A 18 10.23 -29.92 -34.06
C SER A 18 10.47 -28.47 -34.45
N ALA A 19 9.84 -28.02 -35.54
CA ALA A 19 9.76 -26.60 -35.82
C ALA A 19 9.27 -25.96 -34.52
N ILE A 20 10.08 -25.06 -33.96
CA ILE A 20 9.65 -24.24 -32.83
C ILE A 20 8.41 -23.53 -33.36
N ALA A 21 7.25 -23.83 -32.78
CA ALA A 21 6.04 -23.06 -33.04
C ALA A 21 6.39 -21.61 -32.70
N GLN A 22 6.11 -20.71 -33.64
CA GLN A 22 6.44 -19.30 -33.54
C GLN A 22 5.29 -18.51 -34.12
N ASP A 23 4.95 -17.40 -33.47
CA ASP A 23 4.02 -16.40 -34.00
C ASP A 23 4.28 -16.10 -35.47
N VAL A 24 3.20 -16.04 -36.26
CA VAL A 24 3.25 -15.85 -37.70
C VAL A 24 2.81 -14.44 -38.08
N PRO A 25 3.64 -13.65 -38.77
CA PRO A 25 3.22 -12.34 -39.27
C PRO A 25 2.20 -12.50 -40.39
N LEU A 26 0.97 -12.02 -40.17
CA LEU A 26 -0.11 -12.00 -41.16
C LEU A 26 -0.12 -10.69 -41.94
N VAL A 27 0.13 -9.61 -41.23
CA VAL A 27 0.40 -8.28 -41.76
C VAL A 27 1.62 -7.78 -40.98
N PRO A 28 2.85 -7.93 -41.48
CA PRO A 28 4.02 -7.37 -40.81
C PRO A 28 4.02 -5.83 -40.90
N PHE A 29 4.68 -5.15 -39.96
CA PHE A 29 5.06 -3.75 -40.13
C PHE A 29 5.79 -3.54 -41.47
N GLY A 30 5.62 -2.36 -42.07
CA GLY A 30 6.12 -2.06 -43.41
C GLY A 30 5.30 -2.68 -44.55
N SER A 31 4.17 -3.32 -44.25
CA SER A 31 3.27 -3.88 -45.27
C SER A 31 2.77 -2.82 -46.25
N THR A 32 2.49 -3.21 -47.50
CA THR A 32 1.79 -2.32 -48.44
C THR A 32 0.31 -2.19 -48.07
N TRP A 33 -0.17 -0.96 -47.91
CA TRP A 33 -1.56 -0.61 -47.62
C TRP A 33 -2.21 0.08 -48.81
N LYS A 34 -3.53 -0.10 -48.97
CA LYS A 34 -4.36 0.79 -49.78
C LYS A 34 -4.68 2.03 -48.93
N TYR A 35 -4.61 3.22 -49.50
CA TYR A 35 -4.89 4.45 -48.76
C TYR A 35 -5.69 5.47 -49.57
N LEU A 36 -6.42 6.32 -48.85
CA LEU A 36 -7.15 7.47 -49.38
C LEU A 36 -6.85 8.70 -48.53
N ASP A 37 -6.24 9.70 -49.18
CA ASP A 37 -5.64 10.91 -48.59
C ASP A 37 -6.17 12.19 -49.25
N ASN A 38 -7.38 12.14 -49.80
CA ASN A 38 -7.97 13.25 -50.57
C ASN A 38 -9.00 14.09 -49.79
N GLY A 39 -9.13 13.84 -48.47
CA GLY A 39 -10.04 14.56 -47.57
C GLY A 39 -11.53 14.28 -47.78
N THR A 40 -11.90 13.30 -48.61
CA THR A 40 -13.32 12.98 -48.85
C THR A 40 -13.90 12.10 -47.74
N ASN A 41 -15.10 12.44 -47.27
CA ASN A 41 -15.84 11.65 -46.28
C ASN A 41 -16.29 10.31 -46.88
N GLN A 42 -15.81 9.20 -46.33
CA GLN A 42 -16.12 7.84 -46.78
C GLN A 42 -17.36 7.22 -46.10
N GLY A 43 -17.98 7.90 -45.13
CA GLY A 43 -19.05 7.33 -44.31
C GLY A 43 -18.58 6.08 -43.57
N THR A 44 -19.41 5.04 -43.52
CA THR A 44 -19.10 3.77 -42.84
C THR A 44 -18.90 2.58 -43.78
N ALA A 45 -19.30 2.70 -45.05
CA ALA A 45 -19.27 1.59 -46.02
C ALA A 45 -17.85 1.07 -46.29
N TRP A 46 -16.86 1.97 -46.26
CA TRP A 46 -15.44 1.66 -46.46
C TRP A 46 -14.83 0.77 -45.38
N ARG A 47 -15.54 0.48 -44.28
CA ARG A 47 -15.06 -0.42 -43.22
C ARG A 47 -15.31 -1.90 -43.57
N ALA A 48 -16.26 -2.16 -44.48
CA ALA A 48 -16.71 -3.50 -44.82
C ALA A 48 -15.74 -4.22 -45.78
N ASN A 49 -15.76 -5.56 -45.72
CA ASN A 49 -14.93 -6.42 -46.57
C ASN A 49 -15.24 -6.24 -48.07
N ALA A 50 -16.53 -6.07 -48.41
CA ALA A 50 -16.99 -5.96 -49.80
C ALA A 50 -16.83 -4.57 -50.44
N PHE A 51 -16.28 -3.57 -49.72
CA PHE A 51 -16.07 -2.24 -50.28
C PHE A 51 -15.03 -2.27 -51.41
N ASN A 52 -15.33 -1.58 -52.51
CA ASN A 52 -14.44 -1.50 -53.67
C ASN A 52 -13.44 -0.34 -53.50
N ASP A 53 -12.22 -0.66 -53.09
CA ASP A 53 -11.09 0.26 -52.94
C ASP A 53 -10.12 0.22 -54.14
N ALA A 54 -10.53 -0.31 -55.29
CA ALA A 54 -9.64 -0.48 -56.44
C ALA A 54 -9.01 0.83 -56.95
N THR A 55 -9.70 1.96 -56.73
CA THR A 55 -9.21 3.30 -57.11
C THR A 55 -8.32 3.95 -56.05
N TRP A 56 -8.17 3.34 -54.88
CA TRP A 56 -7.30 3.85 -53.82
C TRP A 56 -5.83 3.62 -54.18
N ALA A 57 -4.99 4.59 -53.84
CA ALA A 57 -3.55 4.49 -54.00
C ALA A 57 -2.99 3.40 -53.08
N SER A 58 -1.75 2.95 -53.32
CA SER A 58 -1.12 1.94 -52.46
C SER A 58 0.38 2.16 -52.34
N GLY A 59 0.91 1.95 -51.14
CA GLY A 59 2.33 2.07 -50.84
C GLY A 59 2.72 1.34 -49.55
N PRO A 60 4.01 0.99 -49.37
CA PRO A 60 4.52 0.42 -48.13
C PRO A 60 4.35 1.38 -46.95
N ALA A 61 3.97 0.85 -45.79
CA ALA A 61 4.12 1.55 -44.52
C ALA A 61 5.62 1.70 -44.18
N GLU A 62 6.03 2.65 -43.35
CA GLU A 62 5.21 3.68 -42.69
C GLU A 62 4.60 4.68 -43.69
N LEU A 63 3.30 4.95 -43.53
CA LEU A 63 2.57 5.91 -44.37
C LEU A 63 2.32 7.19 -43.59
N GLY A 64 2.63 8.34 -44.18
CA GLY A 64 2.61 9.57 -43.42
C GLY A 64 3.12 10.81 -44.15
N TYR A 65 3.45 11.85 -43.39
CA TYR A 65 4.24 13.00 -43.83
C TYR A 65 4.83 13.68 -42.58
N GLY A 66 5.90 14.46 -42.74
CA GLY A 66 6.41 15.36 -41.69
C GLY A 66 7.71 14.90 -41.02
N ASP A 67 7.92 13.60 -40.88
CA ASP A 67 8.97 13.00 -40.03
C ASP A 67 10.19 12.51 -40.82
N ALA A 68 10.05 12.40 -42.14
CA ALA A 68 11.08 11.93 -43.07
C ALA A 68 11.54 10.48 -42.84
N ASP A 69 10.80 9.69 -42.08
CA ASP A 69 10.94 8.24 -41.94
C ASP A 69 9.88 7.46 -42.77
N GLU A 70 9.00 8.14 -43.50
CA GLU A 70 7.89 7.53 -44.21
C GLU A 70 8.34 6.83 -45.49
N ALA A 71 7.96 5.56 -45.63
CA ALA A 71 8.17 4.80 -46.85
C ALA A 71 7.19 5.24 -47.95
N THR A 72 6.00 5.72 -47.57
CA THR A 72 5.02 6.33 -48.47
C THR A 72 4.53 7.66 -47.91
N VAL A 73 4.85 8.74 -48.62
CA VAL A 73 4.31 10.07 -48.28
C VAL A 73 2.87 10.19 -48.77
N VAL A 74 1.91 10.44 -47.86
CA VAL A 74 0.51 10.71 -48.17
C VAL A 74 0.25 12.22 -48.30
N SER A 75 -0.77 12.60 -49.06
CA SER A 75 -1.14 14.00 -49.23
C SER A 75 -1.90 14.54 -48.02
N TYR A 76 -1.50 15.70 -47.51
CA TYR A 76 -2.29 16.47 -46.55
C TYR A 76 -3.28 17.44 -47.22
N GLY A 77 -3.43 17.37 -48.55
CA GLY A 77 -4.19 18.33 -49.33
C GLY A 77 -3.39 19.56 -49.78
N PRO A 78 -4.03 20.53 -50.45
CA PRO A 78 -3.33 21.62 -51.12
C PRO A 78 -2.88 22.76 -50.18
N ASN A 79 -3.31 22.76 -48.91
CA ASN A 79 -3.07 23.87 -47.98
C ASN A 79 -2.52 23.37 -46.65
N ALA A 80 -1.25 23.69 -46.37
CA ALA A 80 -0.57 23.30 -45.14
C ALA A 80 -1.16 23.95 -43.86
N SER A 81 -1.94 25.02 -43.99
CA SER A 81 -2.65 25.63 -42.85
C SER A 81 -4.06 25.06 -42.63
N THR A 82 -4.56 24.24 -43.55
CA THR A 82 -5.86 23.56 -43.45
C THR A 82 -5.76 22.17 -44.07
N LYS A 83 -4.96 21.30 -43.44
CA LYS A 83 -4.74 19.92 -43.85
C LYS A 83 -6.01 19.08 -43.72
N TYR A 84 -6.07 17.97 -44.45
CA TYR A 84 -7.12 16.98 -44.25
C TYR A 84 -6.99 16.34 -42.86
N ILE A 85 -8.11 16.25 -42.13
CA ILE A 85 -8.13 15.72 -40.77
C ILE A 85 -7.95 14.20 -40.79
N THR A 86 -8.57 13.51 -41.73
CA THR A 86 -8.62 12.04 -41.75
C THR A 86 -7.92 11.47 -42.97
N THR A 87 -7.09 10.45 -42.73
CA THR A 87 -6.54 9.56 -43.76
C THR A 87 -7.04 8.14 -43.53
N TYR A 88 -7.47 7.47 -44.60
CA TYR A 88 -8.04 6.11 -44.53
C TYR A 88 -7.06 5.08 -45.09
N PHE A 89 -6.97 3.92 -44.43
CA PHE A 89 -6.12 2.80 -44.82
C PHE A 89 -6.90 1.49 -44.86
N ARG A 90 -6.58 0.61 -45.81
CA ARG A 90 -7.19 -0.71 -45.97
C ARG A 90 -6.16 -1.78 -46.33
N LYS A 91 -6.29 -2.96 -45.71
CA LYS A 91 -5.44 -4.13 -45.95
C LYS A 91 -6.27 -5.41 -45.91
N ALA A 92 -6.30 -6.10 -47.04
CA ALA A 92 -6.80 -7.46 -47.11
C ALA A 92 -5.69 -8.46 -46.74
N PHE A 93 -6.08 -9.52 -46.04
CA PHE A 93 -5.24 -10.70 -45.79
C PHE A 93 -6.13 -11.95 -45.74
N THR A 94 -5.55 -13.13 -45.92
CA THR A 94 -6.32 -14.38 -45.99
C THR A 94 -5.97 -15.31 -44.84
N LEU A 95 -7.00 -15.94 -44.28
CA LEU A 95 -6.85 -17.02 -43.30
C LEU A 95 -7.45 -18.31 -43.87
N ALA A 96 -6.77 -19.43 -43.65
CA ALA A 96 -7.31 -20.74 -44.03
C ALA A 96 -8.60 -21.08 -43.26
N SER A 97 -8.69 -20.62 -42.00
CA SER A 97 -9.82 -20.77 -41.10
C SER A 97 -9.75 -19.66 -40.04
N ALA A 98 -10.87 -19.31 -39.42
CA ALA A 98 -10.89 -18.40 -38.27
C ALA A 98 -10.02 -18.90 -37.10
N ASN A 99 -9.95 -20.23 -36.93
CA ASN A 99 -9.14 -20.91 -35.91
C ASN A 99 -7.76 -21.34 -36.43
N ALA A 100 -7.21 -20.65 -37.44
CA ALA A 100 -5.86 -20.94 -37.94
C ALA A 100 -4.77 -20.72 -36.87
N TYR A 101 -5.05 -19.87 -35.88
CA TYR A 101 -4.19 -19.49 -34.78
C TYR A 101 -4.97 -19.54 -33.46
N ALA A 102 -4.26 -19.69 -32.33
CA ALA A 102 -4.89 -19.77 -31.01
C ALA A 102 -5.35 -18.38 -30.51
N GLY A 103 -4.73 -17.32 -31.00
CA GLY A 103 -5.10 -15.93 -30.79
C GLY A 103 -4.43 -15.04 -31.83
N TYR A 104 -4.67 -13.74 -31.74
CA TYR A 104 -4.08 -12.76 -32.65
C TYR A 104 -3.64 -11.53 -31.85
N ARG A 105 -2.48 -10.98 -32.17
CA ARG A 105 -1.99 -9.72 -31.58
C ARG A 105 -1.96 -8.63 -32.63
N LEU A 106 -2.72 -7.57 -32.38
CA LEU A 106 -2.72 -6.34 -33.17
C LEU A 106 -1.76 -5.35 -32.52
N ARG A 107 -0.88 -4.72 -33.30
CA ARG A 107 -0.01 -3.63 -32.86
C ARG A 107 -0.07 -2.47 -33.84
N ILE A 108 -0.06 -1.24 -33.35
CA ILE A 108 -0.16 -0.04 -34.18
C ILE A 108 0.83 1.03 -33.74
N LYS A 109 1.55 1.61 -34.71
CA LYS A 109 2.23 2.91 -34.65
C LYS A 109 1.31 3.93 -35.31
N ARG A 110 1.11 5.06 -34.64
CA ARG A 110 0.15 6.07 -35.03
C ARG A 110 0.60 7.44 -34.54
N ASP A 111 0.21 8.43 -35.33
CA ASP A 111 0.09 9.83 -34.92
C ASP A 111 -1.34 10.13 -34.43
N ASP A 112 -1.42 11.02 -33.44
CA ASP A 112 -2.64 11.61 -32.89
C ASP A 112 -3.74 10.61 -32.49
N ALA A 113 -4.75 10.34 -33.33
CA ALA A 113 -5.85 9.44 -33.01
C ALA A 113 -6.16 8.43 -34.12
N PHE A 114 -6.73 7.29 -33.75
CA PHE A 114 -7.08 6.25 -34.72
C PHE A 114 -8.28 5.40 -34.33
N VAL A 115 -8.87 4.75 -35.33
CA VAL A 115 -9.83 3.65 -35.16
C VAL A 115 -9.48 2.50 -36.10
N VAL A 116 -9.38 1.28 -35.57
CA VAL A 116 -9.20 0.04 -36.35
C VAL A 116 -10.49 -0.75 -36.39
N TYR A 117 -10.87 -1.16 -37.60
CA TYR A 117 -11.98 -2.06 -37.86
C TYR A 117 -11.47 -3.38 -38.46
N LEU A 118 -11.96 -4.50 -37.94
CA LEU A 118 -11.81 -5.83 -38.51
C LEU A 118 -13.14 -6.26 -39.10
N ASN A 119 -13.18 -6.50 -40.42
CA ASN A 119 -14.38 -6.93 -41.15
C ASN A 119 -15.62 -6.03 -40.90
N GLY A 120 -15.40 -4.73 -40.67
CA GLY A 120 -16.45 -3.74 -40.38
C GLY A 120 -16.79 -3.56 -38.91
N VAL A 121 -16.22 -4.34 -38.00
CA VAL A 121 -16.40 -4.23 -36.54
C VAL A 121 -15.22 -3.47 -35.93
N GLU A 122 -15.48 -2.46 -35.10
CA GLU A 122 -14.44 -1.75 -34.36
C GLU A 122 -13.75 -2.71 -33.37
N VAL A 123 -12.43 -2.76 -33.41
CA VAL A 123 -11.62 -3.62 -32.52
C VAL A 123 -10.63 -2.84 -31.68
N MET A 124 -10.29 -1.62 -32.06
CA MET A 124 -9.36 -0.77 -31.33
C MET A 124 -9.59 0.71 -31.67
N ARG A 125 -9.52 1.59 -30.66
CA ARG A 125 -9.67 3.03 -30.82
C ARG A 125 -8.95 3.75 -29.68
N GLN A 126 -8.32 4.89 -29.97
CA GLN A 126 -7.65 5.69 -28.94
C GLN A 126 -7.70 7.18 -29.29
N ASN A 127 -7.62 8.01 -28.24
CA ASN A 127 -7.41 9.47 -28.31
C ASN A 127 -8.57 10.27 -28.94
N PHE A 128 -9.81 9.88 -28.61
CA PHE A 128 -11.01 10.66 -28.90
C PHE A 128 -11.78 10.94 -27.61
N ASP A 129 -12.40 12.12 -27.50
CA ASP A 129 -13.35 12.47 -26.44
C ASP A 129 -14.82 12.31 -26.88
N GLN A 130 -15.09 12.17 -28.18
CA GLN A 130 -16.44 12.01 -28.73
C GLN A 130 -16.84 10.54 -28.88
N VAL A 131 -18.11 10.26 -28.57
CA VAL A 131 -18.71 8.93 -28.78
C VAL A 131 -18.85 8.60 -30.26
N THR A 132 -19.23 9.58 -31.09
CA THR A 132 -19.40 9.44 -32.54
C THR A 132 -18.23 10.09 -33.28
N ILE A 133 -17.54 9.30 -34.10
CA ILE A 133 -16.41 9.75 -34.91
C ILE A 133 -16.87 9.98 -36.36
N THR A 134 -16.53 11.14 -36.90
CA THR A 134 -16.74 11.50 -38.31
C THR A 134 -15.40 11.90 -38.94
N SER A 135 -15.36 12.01 -40.27
CA SER A 135 -14.15 12.44 -41.01
C SER A 135 -13.64 13.85 -40.68
N SER A 136 -14.33 14.58 -39.81
CA SER A 136 -13.92 15.92 -39.33
C SER A 136 -13.65 15.96 -37.83
N THR A 137 -13.76 14.83 -37.13
CA THR A 137 -13.41 14.73 -35.72
C THR A 137 -11.90 14.83 -35.58
N LEU A 138 -11.42 15.80 -34.78
CA LEU A 138 -10.01 15.90 -34.42
C LEU A 138 -9.67 14.89 -33.31
N ALA A 139 -8.39 14.54 -33.18
CA ALA A 139 -7.90 13.87 -31.99
C ALA A 139 -8.14 14.73 -30.73
N TYR A 140 -8.33 14.07 -29.57
CA TYR A 140 -8.56 14.75 -28.30
C TYR A 140 -7.37 15.64 -27.89
N GLN A 141 -6.16 15.18 -28.15
CA GLN A 141 -4.92 15.94 -27.98
C GLN A 141 -3.92 15.50 -29.04
N SER A 142 -2.99 16.39 -29.40
CA SER A 142 -1.86 15.96 -30.22
C SER A 142 -0.92 15.06 -29.42
N ILE A 143 -0.36 14.05 -30.07
CA ILE A 143 0.73 13.24 -29.53
C ILE A 143 2.05 13.95 -29.87
N ALA A 144 3.00 13.93 -28.94
CA ALA A 144 4.33 14.50 -29.21
C ALA A 144 5.18 13.50 -29.99
N ASP A 145 6.08 13.99 -30.85
CA ASP A 145 6.96 13.17 -31.70
C ASP A 145 7.72 12.10 -30.89
N SER A 146 8.13 12.42 -29.66
CA SER A 146 8.83 11.49 -28.76
C SER A 146 7.96 10.32 -28.25
N GLU A 147 6.65 10.43 -28.38
CA GLU A 147 5.63 9.50 -27.89
C GLU A 147 4.98 8.68 -29.01
N GLU A 148 5.06 9.13 -30.26
CA GLU A 148 4.54 8.42 -31.45
C GLU A 148 5.15 7.04 -31.70
N PRO A 149 6.45 6.77 -31.38
CA PRO A 149 7.02 5.43 -31.50
C PRO A 149 6.42 4.40 -30.52
N LYS A 150 5.63 4.83 -29.52
CA LYS A 150 5.00 3.89 -28.58
C LYS A 150 3.93 3.06 -29.28
N LEU A 151 4.15 1.75 -29.33
CA LEU A 151 3.20 0.80 -29.90
C LEU A 151 2.04 0.56 -28.95
N LEU A 152 0.82 0.74 -29.45
CA LEU A 152 -0.37 0.22 -28.78
C LEU A 152 -0.65 -1.20 -29.24
N SER A 153 -1.17 -2.02 -28.33
CA SER A 153 -1.42 -3.44 -28.59
C SER A 153 -2.77 -3.90 -28.08
N GLU A 154 -3.38 -4.85 -28.79
CA GLU A 154 -4.67 -5.48 -28.43
C GLU A 154 -4.63 -6.98 -28.76
N ILE A 155 -5.27 -7.81 -27.95
CA ILE A 155 -5.46 -9.24 -28.23
C ILE A 155 -6.84 -9.44 -28.85
N LEU A 156 -6.87 -10.05 -30.03
CA LEU A 156 -8.09 -10.40 -30.76
C LEU A 156 -8.32 -11.92 -30.71
N ILE A 157 -9.58 -12.31 -30.60
CA ILE A 157 -9.97 -13.72 -30.49
C ILE A 157 -10.36 -14.30 -31.85
N PRO A 158 -10.16 -15.61 -32.08
CA PRO A 158 -10.50 -16.27 -33.35
C PRO A 158 -11.92 -16.01 -33.85
N ALA A 159 -12.89 -15.86 -32.94
CA ALA A 159 -14.30 -15.60 -33.29
C ALA A 159 -14.54 -14.26 -34.04
N GLN A 160 -13.59 -13.33 -34.02
CA GLN A 160 -13.67 -12.05 -34.74
C GLN A 160 -13.23 -12.17 -36.21
N PHE A 161 -12.65 -13.30 -36.60
CA PHE A 161 -12.12 -13.55 -37.95
C PHE A 161 -13.02 -14.50 -38.73
N ILE A 162 -12.90 -14.46 -40.06
CA ILE A 162 -13.59 -15.37 -40.97
C ILE A 162 -12.60 -16.20 -41.80
N ALA A 163 -13.03 -17.36 -42.29
CA ALA A 163 -12.27 -18.12 -43.27
C ALA A 163 -12.23 -17.37 -44.62
N GLY A 164 -11.07 -17.36 -45.27
CA GLY A 164 -10.82 -16.60 -46.49
C GLY A 164 -10.36 -15.17 -46.21
N THR A 165 -10.83 -14.23 -47.02
CA THR A 165 -10.37 -12.83 -46.97
C THR A 165 -10.95 -12.08 -45.79
N ASN A 166 -10.08 -11.54 -44.96
CA ASN A 166 -10.39 -10.59 -43.89
C ASN A 166 -9.89 -9.20 -44.30
N MET A 167 -10.52 -8.17 -43.75
CA MET A 167 -10.19 -6.77 -44.04
C MET A 167 -9.88 -6.02 -42.74
N LEU A 168 -8.68 -5.45 -42.67
CA LEU A 168 -8.35 -4.38 -41.73
C LEU A 168 -8.62 -3.04 -42.41
N ALA A 169 -9.39 -2.19 -41.76
CA ALA A 169 -9.67 -0.83 -42.19
C ALA A 169 -9.33 0.13 -41.04
N VAL A 170 -8.57 1.19 -41.32
CA VAL A 170 -8.08 2.13 -40.30
C VAL A 170 -8.36 3.56 -40.73
N GLU A 171 -8.81 4.40 -39.80
CA GLU A 171 -8.85 5.85 -39.97
C GLU A 171 -7.90 6.48 -38.93
N VAL A 172 -7.00 7.35 -39.39
CA VAL A 172 -6.11 8.16 -38.56
C VAL A 172 -6.55 9.60 -38.64
N HIS A 173 -6.62 10.28 -37.49
CA HIS A 173 -7.18 11.61 -37.32
C HIS A 173 -6.17 12.54 -36.68
N GLN A 174 -6.00 13.71 -37.30
CA GLN A 174 -5.15 14.78 -36.82
C GLN A 174 -5.74 15.49 -35.59
N GLY A 175 -4.87 15.96 -34.70
CA GLY A 175 -5.20 16.80 -33.55
C GLY A 175 -5.45 18.25 -33.92
N ALA A 176 -4.89 18.72 -35.04
CA ALA A 176 -5.20 20.02 -35.60
C ALA A 176 -5.19 20.02 -37.13
N VAL A 177 -5.94 20.93 -37.76
CA VAL A 177 -5.83 21.18 -39.22
C VAL A 177 -4.48 21.76 -39.64
N THR A 178 -3.61 22.06 -38.67
CA THR A 178 -2.25 22.55 -38.86
C THR A 178 -1.19 21.56 -38.36
N SER A 179 -1.55 20.31 -37.98
CA SER A 179 -0.58 19.30 -37.52
C SER A 179 0.60 19.20 -38.47
N SER A 180 1.82 19.06 -37.96
CA SER A 180 3.05 19.03 -38.76
C SER A 180 3.16 17.77 -39.60
N ASP A 181 2.64 16.68 -39.06
CA ASP A 181 2.97 15.29 -39.36
C ASP A 181 1.71 14.43 -39.47
N LEU A 182 1.90 13.18 -39.91
CA LEU A 182 1.00 12.05 -39.82
C LEU A 182 1.86 10.81 -39.90
N SER A 183 1.65 9.83 -39.03
CA SER A 183 2.39 8.57 -39.05
C SER A 183 1.46 7.37 -38.84
N PHE A 184 1.59 6.32 -39.66
CA PHE A 184 0.79 5.10 -39.57
C PHE A 184 1.57 3.85 -40.03
N ASP A 185 1.64 2.87 -39.13
CA ASP A 185 1.99 1.49 -39.46
C ASP A 185 1.26 0.52 -38.52
N LEU A 186 0.90 -0.66 -39.01
CA LEU A 186 0.12 -1.64 -38.26
C LEU A 186 0.58 -3.05 -38.55
N GLU A 187 0.74 -3.83 -37.48
CA GLU A 187 1.06 -5.24 -37.52
C GLU A 187 -0.08 -6.11 -36.98
N LEU A 188 -0.35 -7.23 -37.65
CA LEU A 188 -1.19 -8.31 -37.15
C LEU A 188 -0.38 -9.62 -37.15
N MET A 189 -0.27 -10.23 -35.97
CA MET A 189 0.36 -11.53 -35.77
C MET A 189 -0.69 -12.59 -35.46
N GLY A 190 -0.58 -13.77 -36.08
CA GLY A 190 -1.27 -14.98 -35.65
C GLY A 190 -0.42 -15.70 -34.60
N LEU A 191 -0.99 -15.93 -33.42
CA LEU A 191 -0.27 -16.48 -32.28
C LEU A 191 -0.33 -18.01 -32.27
N ASP A 192 0.78 -18.64 -31.90
CA ASP A 192 0.81 -20.09 -31.71
C ASP A 192 0.10 -20.50 -30.40
N ALA A 193 0.03 -21.81 -30.13
CA ALA A 193 -0.69 -22.33 -28.97
C ALA A 193 0.11 -22.29 -27.65
N ALA A 194 1.36 -21.84 -27.67
CA ALA A 194 2.21 -21.68 -26.49
C ALA A 194 1.88 -20.34 -25.80
N PRO A 195 1.39 -20.36 -24.54
CA PRO A 195 1.00 -19.13 -23.87
C PRO A 195 2.18 -18.22 -23.54
N GLY A 196 2.12 -16.97 -23.98
CA GLY A 196 2.96 -15.86 -23.57
C GLY A 196 2.21 -14.88 -22.67
N LEU A 197 2.95 -13.99 -22.01
CA LEU A 197 2.35 -12.89 -21.24
C LEU A 197 2.06 -11.71 -22.15
N PHE A 198 0.80 -11.31 -22.20
CA PHE A 198 0.40 -10.02 -22.76
C PHE A 198 0.44 -8.92 -21.69
N ARG A 199 0.11 -9.27 -20.45
CA ARG A 199 0.19 -8.39 -19.28
C ARG A 199 0.81 -9.16 -18.11
N GLY A 200 1.83 -8.58 -17.49
CA GLY A 200 2.47 -9.13 -16.29
C GLY A 200 1.55 -9.20 -15.06
N PRO A 201 2.02 -9.81 -13.96
CA PRO A 201 1.22 -9.93 -12.75
C PRO A 201 1.01 -8.59 -12.07
N TYR A 202 -0.19 -8.40 -11.53
CA TYR A 202 -0.53 -7.28 -10.67
C TYR A 202 -1.40 -7.75 -9.49
N LEU A 203 -1.21 -7.09 -8.35
CA LEU A 203 -1.78 -7.51 -7.07
C LEU A 203 -3.02 -6.69 -6.72
N GLN A 204 -4.06 -7.37 -6.26
CA GLN A 204 -5.37 -6.81 -5.90
C GLN A 204 -5.81 -7.37 -4.54
N ALA A 205 -6.68 -6.62 -3.85
CA ALA A 205 -7.37 -7.07 -2.63
C ALA A 205 -6.46 -7.76 -1.59
N ALA A 206 -5.25 -7.23 -1.35
CA ALA A 206 -4.40 -7.75 -0.29
C ALA A 206 -5.09 -7.62 1.07
N ALA A 207 -5.24 -8.74 1.75
CA ALA A 207 -5.91 -8.90 3.03
C ALA A 207 -4.95 -9.54 4.05
N PRO A 208 -5.36 -9.71 5.32
CA PRO A 208 -4.50 -10.35 6.32
C PRO A 208 -4.14 -11.81 5.99
N THR A 209 -5.01 -12.53 5.28
CA THR A 209 -4.83 -13.97 5.01
C THR A 209 -4.96 -14.36 3.55
N SER A 210 -5.11 -13.38 2.66
CA SER A 210 -5.26 -13.60 1.22
C SER A 210 -4.72 -12.45 0.37
N VAL A 211 -4.50 -12.72 -0.91
CA VAL A 211 -4.25 -11.72 -1.96
C VAL A 211 -4.80 -12.24 -3.29
N VAL A 212 -5.24 -11.35 -4.17
CA VAL A 212 -5.62 -11.69 -5.54
C VAL A 212 -4.46 -11.34 -6.48
N VAL A 213 -4.05 -12.30 -7.30
CA VAL A 213 -3.03 -12.14 -8.33
C VAL A 213 -3.70 -12.22 -9.69
N LYS A 214 -3.57 -11.16 -10.50
CA LYS A 214 -4.13 -11.08 -11.85
C LYS A 214 -3.04 -10.94 -12.90
N TRP A 215 -3.26 -11.50 -14.09
CA TRP A 215 -2.40 -11.32 -15.27
C TRP A 215 -3.19 -11.66 -16.55
N LYS A 216 -2.61 -11.37 -17.72
CA LYS A 216 -3.24 -11.71 -19.01
C LYS A 216 -2.26 -12.44 -19.92
N THR A 217 -2.70 -13.57 -20.45
CA THR A 217 -1.97 -14.29 -21.51
C THR A 217 -2.43 -13.85 -22.90
N ASP A 218 -1.59 -14.07 -23.90
CA ASP A 218 -1.86 -13.73 -25.29
C ASP A 218 -2.74 -14.77 -26.02
N VAL A 219 -2.81 -16.00 -25.49
CA VAL A 219 -3.72 -17.07 -25.90
C VAL A 219 -4.37 -17.78 -24.70
N PRO A 220 -5.59 -18.33 -24.82
CA PRO A 220 -6.28 -18.95 -23.69
C PRO A 220 -5.47 -20.08 -23.05
N SER A 221 -5.28 -20.02 -21.74
CA SER A 221 -4.46 -20.98 -21.01
C SER A 221 -4.97 -21.27 -19.60
N THR A 222 -4.50 -22.37 -19.00
CA THR A 222 -4.78 -22.70 -17.58
C THR A 222 -4.02 -21.74 -16.64
N SER A 223 -4.43 -21.64 -15.37
CA SER A 223 -3.84 -20.73 -14.39
C SER A 223 -3.09 -21.47 -13.27
N ARG A 224 -1.95 -20.93 -12.84
CA ARG A 224 -1.25 -21.36 -11.62
C ARG A 224 -0.55 -20.19 -10.95
N VAL A 225 -0.64 -20.12 -9.62
CA VAL A 225 0.22 -19.28 -8.77
C VAL A 225 0.97 -20.19 -7.81
N ARG A 226 2.30 -20.27 -7.93
CA ARG A 226 3.17 -20.88 -6.91
C ARG A 226 3.62 -19.81 -5.93
N PHE A 227 3.71 -20.13 -4.64
CA PHE A 227 4.12 -19.15 -3.62
C PHE A 227 4.82 -19.79 -2.42
N GLY A 228 5.61 -18.99 -1.70
CA GLY A 228 6.37 -19.44 -0.54
C GLY A 228 7.18 -18.35 0.17
N PRO A 229 7.94 -18.71 1.22
CA PRO A 229 8.62 -17.75 2.09
C PRO A 229 9.89 -17.14 1.47
N ALA A 230 10.45 -17.74 0.41
CA ALA A 230 11.69 -17.29 -0.20
C ALA A 230 11.74 -17.60 -1.70
N VAL A 231 12.58 -16.86 -2.43
CA VAL A 231 12.95 -17.15 -3.82
C VAL A 231 13.55 -18.55 -3.93
N GLY A 232 13.14 -19.31 -4.95
CA GLY A 232 13.49 -20.71 -5.17
C GLY A 232 12.77 -21.70 -4.23
N GLN A 233 11.95 -21.22 -3.29
CA GLN A 233 11.23 -22.02 -2.31
C GLN A 233 9.74 -21.68 -2.32
N LEU A 234 9.05 -22.10 -3.38
CA LEU A 234 7.61 -21.91 -3.56
C LEU A 234 6.86 -23.25 -3.43
N PRO A 235 6.72 -23.83 -2.21
CA PRO A 235 6.17 -25.18 -2.01
C PRO A 235 4.66 -25.25 -2.20
N ASN A 236 3.96 -24.11 -2.18
CA ASN A 236 2.50 -24.07 -2.30
C ASN A 236 2.10 -23.63 -3.71
N ALA A 237 0.93 -24.08 -4.17
CA ALA A 237 0.36 -23.63 -5.42
C ALA A 237 -1.18 -23.60 -5.38
N VAL A 238 -1.77 -22.64 -6.08
CA VAL A 238 -3.18 -22.62 -6.46
C VAL A 238 -3.27 -22.81 -7.97
N VAL A 239 -4.18 -23.65 -8.44
CA VAL A 239 -4.33 -24.02 -9.86
C VAL A 239 -5.79 -23.91 -10.30
N ASP A 240 -5.99 -23.51 -11.55
CA ASP A 240 -7.27 -23.58 -12.26
C ASP A 240 -7.03 -24.14 -13.68
N ALA A 241 -7.86 -25.11 -14.07
CA ALA A 241 -7.76 -25.80 -15.36
C ALA A 241 -8.59 -25.13 -16.47
N ALA A 242 -9.38 -24.09 -16.16
CA ALA A 242 -10.10 -23.32 -17.17
C ALA A 242 -9.13 -22.61 -18.12
N LEU A 243 -9.43 -22.66 -19.43
CA LEU A 243 -8.67 -21.93 -20.45
C LEU A 243 -9.22 -20.51 -20.58
N VAL A 244 -8.46 -19.53 -20.11
CA VAL A 244 -8.84 -18.11 -20.08
C VAL A 244 -7.70 -17.23 -20.56
N LEU A 245 -8.03 -16.01 -21.00
CA LEU A 245 -7.04 -14.97 -21.30
C LEU A 245 -6.76 -14.13 -20.05
N GLU A 246 -7.82 -13.72 -19.36
CA GLU A 246 -7.77 -12.98 -18.11
C GLU A 246 -7.69 -13.98 -16.95
N HIS A 247 -6.58 -13.96 -16.23
CA HIS A 247 -6.37 -14.84 -15.08
C HIS A 247 -6.58 -14.05 -13.79
N GLU A 248 -7.39 -14.60 -12.88
CA GLU A 248 -7.64 -14.03 -11.56
C GLU A 248 -7.58 -15.16 -10.54
N MET A 249 -6.56 -15.14 -9.69
CA MET A 249 -6.30 -16.21 -8.74
C MET A 249 -6.20 -15.66 -7.32
N THR A 250 -7.07 -16.14 -6.43
CA THR A 250 -6.97 -15.84 -5.00
C THR A 250 -5.99 -16.81 -4.32
N VAL A 251 -4.94 -16.27 -3.71
CA VAL A 251 -4.07 -17.01 -2.80
C VAL A 251 -4.60 -16.80 -1.38
N GLN A 252 -4.86 -17.88 -0.63
CA GLN A 252 -5.44 -17.85 0.71
C GLN A 252 -4.59 -18.66 1.71
N GLY A 253 -4.98 -18.63 3.00
CA GLY A 253 -4.30 -19.39 4.05
C GLY A 253 -2.95 -18.76 4.45
N LEU A 254 -2.78 -17.47 4.22
CA LEU A 254 -1.56 -16.73 4.48
C LEU A 254 -1.54 -16.20 5.92
N LEU A 255 -0.33 -15.97 6.44
CA LEU A 255 -0.12 -15.27 7.71
C LEU A 255 -0.20 -13.74 7.51
N PRO A 256 -0.81 -12.97 8.44
CA PRO A 256 -0.83 -11.50 8.38
C PRO A 256 0.56 -10.85 8.41
N GLY A 257 0.68 -9.66 7.81
CA GLY A 257 1.91 -8.84 7.83
C GLY A 257 3.16 -9.50 7.22
N THR A 258 2.99 -10.58 6.47
CA THR A 258 4.06 -11.50 6.04
C THR A 258 4.33 -11.37 4.55
N THR A 259 5.61 -11.39 4.18
CA THR A 259 6.05 -11.38 2.78
C THR A 259 6.07 -12.80 2.20
N TYR A 260 5.51 -12.96 1.01
CA TYR A 260 5.60 -14.19 0.21
C TYR A 260 6.13 -13.86 -1.18
N TYR A 261 6.98 -14.73 -1.70
CA TYR A 261 7.43 -14.71 -3.10
C TYR A 261 6.49 -15.58 -3.94
N TYR A 262 6.37 -15.27 -5.23
CA TYR A 262 5.46 -16.01 -6.10
C TYR A 262 5.95 -16.13 -7.55
N ALA A 263 5.35 -17.10 -8.26
CA ALA A 263 5.44 -17.26 -9.70
C ALA A 263 4.05 -17.53 -10.28
N ILE A 264 3.77 -16.95 -11.45
CA ILE A 264 2.54 -17.14 -12.21
C ILE A 264 2.80 -17.95 -13.47
N GLY A 265 1.79 -18.64 -13.97
CA GLY A 265 1.85 -19.27 -15.29
C GLY A 265 0.72 -20.25 -15.52
N THR A 266 1.02 -21.27 -16.31
CA THR A 266 0.12 -22.38 -16.59
C THR A 266 0.26 -23.49 -15.55
N THR A 267 -0.65 -24.46 -15.58
CA THR A 267 -0.58 -25.65 -14.71
C THR A 267 0.73 -26.43 -14.86
N SER A 268 1.43 -26.32 -16.00
CA SER A 268 2.67 -27.03 -16.29
C SER A 268 3.93 -26.15 -16.34
N GLN A 269 3.82 -24.83 -16.50
CA GLN A 269 4.95 -23.93 -16.76
C GLN A 269 4.77 -22.58 -16.06
N ASP A 270 5.84 -22.05 -15.48
CA ASP A 270 5.84 -20.66 -15.04
C ASP A 270 6.14 -19.73 -16.23
N LEU A 271 5.41 -18.61 -16.29
CA LEU A 271 5.57 -17.57 -17.30
C LEU A 271 6.31 -16.35 -16.74
N ALA A 272 6.18 -16.08 -15.43
CA ALA A 272 6.94 -15.04 -14.75
C ALA A 272 7.00 -15.29 -13.23
N GLY A 273 8.07 -14.81 -12.59
CA GLY A 273 8.24 -14.81 -11.14
C GLY A 273 9.38 -15.69 -10.65
N ASP A 274 9.34 -16.05 -9.37
CA ASP A 274 10.45 -16.72 -8.66
C ASP A 274 11.75 -15.88 -8.64
N GLU A 275 11.60 -14.57 -8.47
CA GLU A 275 12.69 -13.61 -8.34
C GLU A 275 12.40 -12.65 -7.18
N ALA A 276 13.43 -11.96 -6.69
CA ALA A 276 13.33 -11.05 -5.54
C ALA A 276 12.33 -9.88 -5.71
N THR A 277 11.92 -9.61 -6.95
CA THR A 277 10.99 -8.53 -7.30
C THR A 277 9.53 -8.97 -7.38
N TYR A 278 9.25 -10.28 -7.35
CA TYR A 278 7.91 -10.88 -7.38
C TYR A 278 7.57 -11.37 -5.98
N PHE A 279 7.06 -10.46 -5.17
CA PHE A 279 6.58 -10.77 -3.83
C PHE A 279 5.32 -9.97 -3.54
N PHE A 280 4.53 -10.40 -2.58
CA PHE A 280 3.50 -9.56 -1.97
C PHE A 280 3.65 -9.62 -0.45
N ARG A 281 3.10 -8.62 0.23
CA ARG A 281 3.00 -8.61 1.68
C ARG A 281 1.53 -8.57 2.08
N THR A 282 1.09 -9.52 2.89
CA THR A 282 -0.28 -9.51 3.43
C THR A 282 -0.48 -8.33 4.37
N ALA A 283 -1.73 -7.84 4.45
CA ALA A 283 -2.06 -6.76 5.37
C ALA A 283 -1.79 -7.21 6.82
N PRO A 284 -1.35 -6.31 7.71
CA PRO A 284 -1.33 -6.60 9.15
C PRO A 284 -2.75 -6.86 9.67
N THR A 285 -2.86 -7.54 10.80
CA THR A 285 -4.16 -7.75 11.47
C THR A 285 -4.86 -6.40 11.71
N PRO A 286 -6.16 -6.26 11.40
CA PRO A 286 -6.92 -5.03 11.62
C PRO A 286 -6.77 -4.50 13.05
N GLY A 287 -6.62 -3.18 13.21
CA GLY A 287 -6.38 -2.51 14.49
C GLY A 287 -4.91 -2.46 14.93
N THR A 288 -4.02 -3.25 14.31
CA THR A 288 -2.58 -3.23 14.66
C THR A 288 -1.97 -1.90 14.23
N PRO A 289 -1.30 -1.13 15.11
CA PRO A 289 -0.66 0.15 14.77
C PRO A 289 0.65 -0.01 13.97
N ALA A 290 0.60 -0.83 12.92
CA ALA A 290 1.71 -1.06 12.00
C ALA A 290 1.96 0.19 11.16
N ALA A 291 3.23 0.57 11.02
CA ALA A 291 3.63 1.66 10.14
C ALA A 291 3.18 1.35 8.70
N THR A 292 2.38 2.25 8.13
CA THR A 292 1.74 2.08 6.82
C THR A 292 2.20 3.22 5.90
N ARG A 293 2.64 2.91 4.69
CA ARG A 293 2.97 3.90 3.65
C ARG A 293 1.99 3.76 2.52
N ILE A 294 1.37 4.87 2.16
CA ILE A 294 0.39 4.98 1.10
C ILE A 294 1.01 5.81 -0.02
N TRP A 295 0.90 5.33 -1.25
CA TRP A 295 1.13 6.14 -2.44
C TRP A 295 -0.20 6.38 -3.13
N ALA A 296 -0.55 7.65 -3.36
CA ALA A 296 -1.80 8.02 -4.01
C ALA A 296 -1.52 8.84 -5.27
N ILE A 297 -2.13 8.42 -6.38
CA ILE A 297 -2.05 9.07 -7.69
C ILE A 297 -3.45 9.30 -8.25
N GLY A 298 -3.73 10.46 -8.84
CA GLY A 298 -4.99 10.75 -9.52
C GLY A 298 -4.72 11.18 -10.95
N ASP A 299 -5.56 10.74 -11.88
CA ASP A 299 -5.50 11.18 -13.29
C ASP A 299 -4.15 10.83 -13.93
N ALA A 300 -3.59 9.68 -13.52
CA ALA A 300 -2.30 9.21 -13.99
C ALA A 300 -2.39 8.71 -15.43
N GLY A 301 -3.50 8.09 -15.86
CA GLY A 301 -3.63 7.18 -17.01
C GLY A 301 -3.39 7.73 -18.43
N THR A 302 -2.58 8.77 -18.60
CA THR A 302 -2.27 9.40 -19.89
C THR A 302 -1.33 8.56 -20.73
N GLY A 303 -0.41 7.82 -20.11
CA GLY A 303 0.53 6.93 -20.80
C GLY A 303 1.83 7.57 -21.28
N TYR A 304 2.05 8.85 -20.94
CA TYR A 304 3.11 9.68 -21.54
C TYR A 304 4.18 10.16 -20.53
N ALA A 305 5.15 10.93 -20.99
CA ALA A 305 6.33 11.36 -20.22
C ALA A 305 6.02 12.02 -18.87
N SER A 306 4.97 12.85 -18.77
CA SER A 306 4.56 13.49 -17.51
C SER A 306 4.22 12.47 -16.43
N GLN A 307 3.43 11.45 -16.78
CA GLN A 307 3.10 10.34 -15.88
C GLN A 307 4.34 9.53 -15.50
N ALA A 308 5.20 9.23 -16.47
CA ALA A 308 6.45 8.51 -16.22
C ALA A 308 7.37 9.28 -15.26
N ALA A 309 7.45 10.61 -15.38
CA ALA A 309 8.22 11.46 -14.48
C ALA A 309 7.67 11.43 -13.04
N VAL A 310 6.34 11.45 -12.86
CA VAL A 310 5.72 11.29 -11.52
C VAL A 310 6.02 9.93 -10.91
N ARG A 311 5.95 8.85 -11.69
CA ARG A 311 6.36 7.52 -11.26
C ARG A 311 7.83 7.49 -10.83
N ASP A 312 8.72 8.01 -11.66
CA ASP A 312 10.16 7.96 -11.42
C ASP A 312 10.56 8.80 -10.20
N SER A 313 9.89 9.93 -9.99
CA SER A 313 9.97 10.73 -8.77
C SER A 313 9.63 9.90 -7.52
N TYR A 314 8.52 9.15 -7.54
CA TYR A 314 8.15 8.27 -6.44
C TYR A 314 9.17 7.13 -6.23
N ILE A 315 9.59 6.45 -7.30
CA ILE A 315 10.59 5.37 -7.22
C ILE A 315 11.89 5.89 -6.60
N SER A 316 12.33 7.08 -7.00
CA SER A 316 13.51 7.76 -6.45
C SER A 316 13.33 8.06 -4.96
N PHE A 317 12.16 8.59 -4.56
CA PHE A 317 11.83 8.90 -3.17
C PHE A 317 11.89 7.67 -2.26
N ILE A 318 11.44 6.50 -2.74
CA ILE A 318 11.47 5.26 -1.94
C ILE A 318 12.78 4.49 -2.04
N ASN A 319 13.74 4.92 -2.86
CA ASN A 319 15.00 4.21 -3.03
C ASN A 319 15.80 4.16 -1.70
N GLY A 320 16.15 2.95 -1.27
CA GLY A 320 16.81 2.73 0.03
C GLY A 320 15.91 2.99 1.26
N SER A 321 14.60 3.19 1.06
CA SER A 321 13.63 3.35 2.14
C SER A 321 12.46 2.36 2.00
N ARG A 322 11.42 2.55 2.82
CA ARG A 322 10.25 1.68 2.85
C ARG A 322 9.38 1.88 1.60
N LYS A 323 9.00 0.80 0.91
CA LYS A 323 8.03 0.83 -0.19
C LYS A 323 6.63 1.20 0.31
N ALA A 324 5.71 1.56 -0.58
CA ALA A 324 4.30 1.62 -0.21
C ALA A 324 3.77 0.22 0.15
N ASP A 325 2.98 0.17 1.21
CA ASP A 325 2.16 -1.00 1.56
C ASP A 325 0.78 -0.93 0.88
N VAL A 326 0.29 0.29 0.61
CA VAL A 326 -0.99 0.57 -0.05
C VAL A 326 -0.77 1.52 -1.21
N TRP A 327 -1.26 1.18 -2.40
CA TRP A 327 -1.28 2.07 -3.56
C TRP A 327 -2.73 2.41 -3.93
N LEU A 328 -3.08 3.70 -3.89
CA LEU A 328 -4.38 4.23 -4.26
C LEU A 328 -4.31 4.88 -5.63
N MET A 329 -5.28 4.58 -6.51
CA MET A 329 -5.55 5.40 -7.69
C MET A 329 -6.88 6.13 -7.51
N LEU A 330 -6.89 7.43 -7.78
CA LEU A 330 -8.00 8.34 -7.48
C LEU A 330 -8.91 8.55 -8.71
N GLY A 331 -8.99 7.56 -9.60
CA GLY A 331 -9.81 7.58 -10.82
C GLY A 331 -9.09 8.16 -12.02
N ASP A 332 -9.72 8.01 -13.18
CA ASP A 332 -9.15 8.31 -14.50
C ASP A 332 -7.84 7.55 -14.72
N ASN A 333 -7.96 6.23 -14.54
CA ASN A 333 -6.82 5.32 -14.56
C ASN A 333 -6.35 5.02 -16.00
N ALA A 334 -7.16 5.40 -17.01
CA ALA A 334 -6.84 5.33 -18.43
C ALA A 334 -7.57 6.43 -19.22
N TYR A 335 -6.86 7.09 -20.14
CA TYR A 335 -7.40 8.11 -21.03
C TYR A 335 -7.41 7.66 -22.50
N THR A 336 -8.40 8.05 -23.31
CA THR A 336 -9.46 9.03 -23.01
C THR A 336 -10.80 8.36 -22.70
N HIS A 337 -10.96 7.05 -22.89
CA HIS A 337 -12.24 6.38 -22.68
C HIS A 337 -12.15 5.10 -21.83
N GLY A 338 -11.01 4.80 -21.20
CA GLY A 338 -10.86 3.59 -20.40
C GLY A 338 -10.91 2.31 -21.22
N ARG A 339 -10.46 2.34 -22.49
CA ARG A 339 -10.35 1.12 -23.31
C ARG A 339 -9.14 0.28 -22.88
N GLU A 340 -9.16 -1.01 -23.21
CA GLU A 340 -8.06 -1.94 -22.88
C GLU A 340 -6.70 -1.39 -23.33
N CYS A 341 -6.56 -0.98 -24.59
CA CYS A 341 -5.31 -0.38 -25.09
C CYS A 341 -4.86 0.88 -24.33
N GLU A 342 -5.79 1.65 -23.77
CA GLU A 342 -5.50 2.86 -22.98
C GLU A 342 -5.01 2.49 -21.58
N TYR A 343 -5.59 1.46 -20.95
CA TYR A 343 -5.03 0.86 -19.73
C TYR A 343 -3.66 0.23 -19.97
N GLN A 344 -3.48 -0.44 -21.10
CA GLN A 344 -2.18 -1.02 -21.46
C GLN A 344 -1.10 0.04 -21.53
N LEU A 345 -1.40 1.19 -22.15
CA LEU A 345 -0.48 2.32 -22.23
C LEU A 345 -0.29 3.02 -20.87
N GLY A 346 -1.38 3.28 -20.16
CA GLY A 346 -1.40 4.12 -18.96
C GLY A 346 -1.01 3.41 -17.66
N ILE A 347 -1.09 2.09 -17.59
CA ILE A 347 -0.79 1.33 -16.35
C ILE A 347 0.25 0.25 -16.58
N PHE A 348 0.14 -0.45 -17.71
CA PHE A 348 1.00 -1.58 -18.05
C PHE A 348 2.10 -1.13 -19.03
N GLN A 349 2.63 -2.04 -19.86
CA GLN A 349 3.63 -1.76 -20.90
C GLN A 349 4.80 -0.88 -20.40
N ASN A 350 5.47 -1.31 -19.34
CA ASN A 350 6.56 -0.60 -18.66
C ASN A 350 6.18 0.73 -17.97
N MET A 351 4.90 1.05 -17.79
CA MET A 351 4.49 2.16 -16.93
C MET A 351 4.68 1.79 -15.46
N TYR A 352 3.91 0.85 -14.89
CA TYR A 352 4.05 0.51 -13.46
C TYR A 352 4.39 -0.95 -13.13
N GLU A 353 4.68 -1.80 -14.13
CA GLU A 353 4.93 -3.24 -13.93
C GLU A 353 5.95 -3.58 -12.82
N PRO A 354 7.07 -2.85 -12.64
CA PRO A 354 7.99 -3.10 -11.53
C PRO A 354 7.38 -2.93 -10.13
N ILE A 355 6.32 -2.12 -10.00
CA ILE A 355 5.59 -1.85 -8.75
C ILE A 355 4.37 -2.77 -8.65
N LEU A 356 3.60 -2.93 -9.74
CA LEU A 356 2.36 -3.74 -9.79
C LEU A 356 2.57 -5.17 -9.30
N ARG A 357 3.73 -5.76 -9.58
CA ARG A 357 4.08 -7.11 -9.15
C ARG A 357 4.43 -7.25 -7.66
N ASN A 358 4.60 -6.14 -6.92
CA ASN A 358 4.93 -6.17 -5.49
C ASN A 358 4.22 -5.21 -4.54
N THR A 359 3.33 -4.35 -5.05
CA THR A 359 2.47 -3.49 -4.24
C THR A 359 1.02 -3.71 -4.64
N SER A 360 0.15 -3.95 -3.65
CA SER A 360 -1.30 -4.10 -3.90
C SER A 360 -1.91 -2.75 -4.28
N LEU A 361 -2.62 -2.74 -5.40
CA LEU A 361 -3.28 -1.57 -5.96
C LEU A 361 -4.78 -1.58 -5.62
N PHE A 362 -5.30 -0.44 -5.15
CA PHE A 362 -6.70 -0.21 -4.80
C PHE A 362 -7.23 1.04 -5.54
N PRO A 363 -7.77 0.89 -6.75
CA PRO A 363 -8.23 2.01 -7.57
C PRO A 363 -9.67 2.40 -7.21
N CYS A 364 -10.01 3.67 -7.33
CA CYS A 364 -11.41 4.09 -7.54
C CYS A 364 -11.63 4.36 -9.04
N VAL A 365 -12.90 4.45 -9.43
CA VAL A 365 -13.32 4.69 -10.81
C VAL A 365 -13.53 6.19 -11.07
N GLY A 366 -13.03 6.70 -12.19
CA GLY A 366 -13.25 8.06 -12.70
C GLY A 366 -14.14 8.10 -13.94
N ASN A 367 -14.45 9.28 -14.45
CA ASN A 367 -15.37 9.39 -15.59
C ASN A 367 -14.75 8.87 -16.89
N HIS A 368 -13.45 8.99 -17.09
CA HIS A 368 -12.79 8.44 -18.27
C HIS A 368 -12.78 6.91 -18.27
N ASP A 369 -12.76 6.26 -17.09
CA ASP A 369 -12.92 4.80 -16.99
C ASP A 369 -14.31 4.33 -17.48
N TYR A 370 -15.33 5.20 -17.37
CA TYR A 370 -16.72 4.89 -17.72
C TYR A 370 -17.05 5.03 -19.21
N TYR A 371 -16.31 5.86 -19.96
CA TYR A 371 -16.67 6.18 -21.34
C TYR A 371 -16.55 4.99 -22.33
N SER A 372 -15.87 3.89 -21.96
CA SER A 372 -15.82 2.63 -22.74
C SER A 372 -16.89 1.61 -22.35
N GLY A 373 -17.93 2.02 -21.63
CA GLY A 373 -19.05 1.14 -21.27
C GLY A 373 -18.85 0.39 -19.97
N ALA A 374 -17.93 0.85 -19.09
CA ALA A 374 -17.94 0.40 -17.70
C ALA A 374 -19.31 0.71 -17.06
N ASN A 375 -19.77 -0.15 -16.15
CA ASN A 375 -21.08 0.00 -15.52
C ASN A 375 -21.04 -0.44 -14.06
N GLY A 376 -21.08 0.49 -13.12
CA GLY A 376 -20.98 0.21 -11.68
C GLY A 376 -22.19 -0.50 -11.07
N LEU A 377 -23.33 -0.55 -11.75
CA LEU A 377 -24.51 -1.30 -11.29
C LEU A 377 -24.41 -2.80 -11.60
N THR A 378 -23.66 -3.16 -12.64
CA THR A 378 -23.51 -4.55 -13.12
C THR A 378 -22.08 -5.07 -13.00
N ASN A 379 -21.12 -4.21 -12.64
CA ASN A 379 -19.68 -4.47 -12.64
C ASN A 379 -19.19 -5.08 -13.97
N THR A 380 -19.65 -4.53 -15.09
CA THR A 380 -19.20 -4.94 -16.44
C THR A 380 -18.39 -3.85 -17.12
N GLY A 381 -17.55 -4.22 -18.08
CA GLY A 381 -16.71 -3.32 -18.87
C GLY A 381 -15.23 -3.39 -18.47
N THR A 382 -14.39 -2.61 -19.14
CA THR A 382 -12.93 -2.74 -19.05
C THR A 382 -12.42 -2.59 -17.62
N TYR A 383 -12.79 -1.52 -16.91
CA TYR A 383 -12.37 -1.28 -15.52
C TYR A 383 -12.64 -2.50 -14.62
N TYR A 384 -13.87 -3.04 -14.66
CA TYR A 384 -14.29 -4.18 -13.83
C TYR A 384 -13.73 -5.53 -14.31
N THR A 385 -13.21 -5.60 -15.54
CA THR A 385 -12.44 -6.77 -16.00
C THR A 385 -11.03 -6.74 -15.41
N LEU A 386 -10.44 -5.54 -15.34
CA LEU A 386 -9.05 -5.34 -14.92
C LEU A 386 -8.88 -5.40 -13.41
N PHE A 387 -9.74 -4.74 -12.65
CA PHE A 387 -9.59 -4.60 -11.21
C PHE A 387 -10.55 -5.53 -10.46
N ALA A 388 -10.08 -6.04 -9.32
CA ALA A 388 -10.85 -6.93 -8.46
C ALA A 388 -10.77 -6.43 -7.00
N PRO A 389 -11.37 -5.27 -6.68
CA PRO A 389 -11.38 -4.76 -5.32
C PRO A 389 -12.24 -5.63 -4.37
N PRO A 390 -12.02 -5.56 -3.06
CA PRO A 390 -12.63 -6.45 -2.05
C PRO A 390 -14.13 -6.17 -1.80
N LYS A 391 -14.99 -6.59 -2.73
CA LYS A 391 -16.45 -6.33 -2.66
C LYS A 391 -17.19 -7.14 -1.57
N LEU A 392 -16.59 -8.20 -1.04
CA LEU A 392 -17.19 -9.08 -0.02
C LEU A 392 -16.72 -8.72 1.40
N GLY A 393 -15.96 -7.63 1.57
CA GLY A 393 -15.38 -7.25 2.86
C GLY A 393 -14.23 -8.16 3.30
N GLU A 394 -13.68 -8.97 2.38
CA GLU A 394 -12.61 -9.94 2.63
C GLU A 394 -11.28 -9.31 3.05
N ALA A 395 -11.08 -8.02 2.72
CA ALA A 395 -9.93 -7.22 3.16
C ALA A 395 -10.26 -6.32 4.37
N GLY A 396 -11.46 -6.43 4.95
CA GLY A 396 -11.95 -5.60 6.06
C GLY A 396 -13.10 -4.68 5.65
N GLY A 397 -13.90 -4.26 6.64
CA GLY A 397 -15.10 -3.45 6.43
C GLY A 397 -16.35 -4.27 6.15
N VAL A 398 -17.42 -3.59 5.74
CA VAL A 398 -18.72 -4.19 5.40
C VAL A 398 -18.77 -4.56 3.92
N ALA A 399 -19.24 -5.75 3.59
CA ALA A 399 -19.45 -6.16 2.20
C ALA A 399 -20.37 -5.19 1.45
N SER A 400 -19.86 -4.57 0.38
CA SER A 400 -20.64 -3.72 -0.52
C SER A 400 -21.40 -4.53 -1.58
N ASN A 401 -20.93 -5.75 -1.87
CA ASN A 401 -21.39 -6.63 -2.95
C ASN A 401 -21.27 -6.01 -4.35
N THR A 402 -20.41 -5.00 -4.51
CA THR A 402 -20.08 -4.37 -5.79
C THR A 402 -18.62 -3.93 -5.80
N GLU A 403 -18.00 -3.92 -6.97
CA GLU A 403 -16.65 -3.37 -7.16
C GLU A 403 -16.64 -1.85 -7.37
N ALA A 404 -17.81 -1.21 -7.47
CA ALA A 404 -17.92 0.23 -7.69
C ALA A 404 -17.50 1.03 -6.43
N TYR A 405 -17.84 0.54 -5.25
CA TYR A 405 -17.44 1.11 -3.97
C TYR A 405 -17.16 -0.02 -2.99
N TYR A 406 -16.13 0.14 -2.18
CA TYR A 406 -15.61 -0.92 -1.31
C TYR A 406 -14.74 -0.31 -0.21
N SER A 407 -14.40 -1.11 0.79
CA SER A 407 -13.50 -0.73 1.87
C SER A 407 -12.50 -1.84 2.17
N PHE A 408 -11.44 -1.49 2.90
CA PHE A 408 -10.43 -2.43 3.36
C PHE A 408 -9.66 -1.88 4.58
N ASN A 409 -9.03 -2.78 5.32
CA ASN A 409 -8.17 -2.45 6.46
C ASN A 409 -6.70 -2.74 6.15
N HIS A 410 -5.81 -1.87 6.59
CA HIS A 410 -4.38 -2.14 6.65
C HIS A 410 -3.83 -1.73 8.01
N GLY A 411 -3.59 -2.71 8.90
CA GLY A 411 -3.25 -2.39 10.28
C GLY A 411 -4.37 -1.59 10.94
N ASN A 412 -4.06 -0.41 11.48
CA ASN A 412 -4.98 0.49 12.18
C ASN A 412 -5.62 1.56 11.28
N VAL A 413 -5.52 1.40 9.95
CA VAL A 413 -6.08 2.33 8.96
C VAL A 413 -7.21 1.64 8.19
N HIS A 414 -8.37 2.29 8.17
CA HIS A 414 -9.51 1.96 7.33
C HIS A 414 -9.51 2.81 6.07
N PHE A 415 -9.67 2.17 4.91
CA PHE A 415 -9.75 2.84 3.61
C PHE A 415 -11.11 2.61 2.98
N ILE A 416 -11.67 3.65 2.37
CA ILE A 416 -12.97 3.59 1.70
C ILE A 416 -12.85 4.20 0.32
N SER A 417 -13.20 3.42 -0.69
CA SER A 417 -13.30 3.84 -2.08
C SER A 417 -14.76 4.07 -2.47
N LEU A 418 -15.09 5.23 -3.05
CA LEU A 418 -16.43 5.54 -3.54
C LEU A 418 -16.46 5.79 -5.05
N ASP A 419 -17.57 5.43 -5.68
CA ASP A 419 -17.86 5.79 -7.07
C ASP A 419 -18.68 7.09 -7.10
N SER A 420 -18.00 8.17 -7.50
CA SER A 420 -18.58 9.50 -7.62
C SER A 420 -19.29 9.73 -8.97
N TYR A 421 -19.27 8.78 -9.90
CA TYR A 421 -19.78 8.93 -11.26
C TYR A 421 -20.97 8.02 -11.55
N GLY A 422 -20.75 6.70 -11.59
CA GLY A 422 -21.65 5.73 -12.22
C GLY A 422 -22.76 5.16 -11.34
N VAL A 423 -22.76 5.47 -10.04
CA VAL A 423 -23.80 5.06 -9.09
C VAL A 423 -24.46 6.27 -8.41
N SER A 424 -25.56 6.02 -7.69
CA SER A 424 -26.29 7.08 -6.99
C SER A 424 -25.49 7.66 -5.82
N ARG A 425 -25.40 8.99 -5.77
CA ARG A 425 -24.82 9.78 -4.66
C ARG A 425 -25.88 10.33 -3.69
N ALA A 426 -27.15 9.96 -3.87
CA ALA A 426 -28.21 10.37 -2.97
C ALA A 426 -27.96 9.80 -1.56
N THR A 427 -28.32 10.54 -0.51
CA THR A 427 -28.19 10.10 0.89
C THR A 427 -28.95 8.81 1.20
N THR A 428 -30.00 8.51 0.45
CA THR A 428 -30.80 7.28 0.52
C THR A 428 -30.36 6.20 -0.48
N GLY A 429 -29.34 6.47 -1.30
CA GLY A 429 -28.78 5.54 -2.26
C GLY A 429 -28.02 4.40 -1.59
N ALA A 430 -27.80 3.31 -2.35
CA ALA A 430 -27.11 2.13 -1.86
C ALA A 430 -25.69 2.43 -1.34
N MET A 431 -24.93 3.25 -2.08
CA MET A 431 -23.56 3.65 -1.69
C MET A 431 -23.53 4.43 -0.37
N ALA A 432 -24.38 5.46 -0.21
CA ALA A 432 -24.43 6.27 1.01
C ALA A 432 -24.91 5.47 2.24
N THR A 433 -25.87 4.56 2.04
CA THR A 433 -26.36 3.66 3.09
C THR A 433 -25.28 2.68 3.52
N TRP A 434 -24.58 2.06 2.56
CA TRP A 434 -23.45 1.18 2.82
C TRP A 434 -22.31 1.92 3.54
N LEU A 435 -21.94 3.11 3.06
CA LEU A 435 -20.89 3.95 3.64
C LEU A 435 -21.13 4.24 5.13
N THR A 436 -22.38 4.54 5.49
CA THR A 436 -22.75 4.78 6.88
C THR A 436 -22.50 3.54 7.75
N ASN A 437 -22.91 2.36 7.28
CA ASN A 437 -22.72 1.10 7.99
C ASN A 437 -21.23 0.72 8.11
N ASP A 438 -20.49 0.90 7.02
CA ASP A 438 -19.07 0.59 6.93
C ASP A 438 -18.25 1.45 7.90
N ILE A 439 -18.41 2.77 7.87
CA ILE A 439 -17.68 3.65 8.79
C ILE A 439 -18.09 3.38 10.25
N THR A 440 -19.37 3.13 10.53
CA THR A 440 -19.82 2.80 11.89
C THR A 440 -19.10 1.57 12.42
N GLN A 441 -18.87 0.54 11.59
CA GLN A 441 -18.09 -0.63 11.97
C GLN A 441 -16.61 -0.27 12.17
N ALA A 442 -16.02 0.49 11.24
CA ALA A 442 -14.62 0.87 11.29
C ALA A 442 -14.26 1.66 12.56
N GLN A 443 -15.16 2.54 13.03
CA GLN A 443 -14.98 3.31 14.26
C GLN A 443 -14.73 2.46 15.51
N ALA A 444 -15.20 1.21 15.52
CA ALA A 444 -15.00 0.31 16.65
C ALA A 444 -13.63 -0.41 16.64
N GLN A 445 -12.91 -0.40 15.51
CA GLN A 445 -11.74 -1.27 15.30
C GLN A 445 -10.50 -0.53 14.79
N GLN A 446 -10.68 0.66 14.21
CA GLN A 446 -9.65 1.36 13.47
C GLN A 446 -9.35 2.71 14.13
N GLN A 447 -8.11 3.14 13.99
CA GLN A 447 -7.68 4.44 14.51
C GLN A 447 -7.82 5.52 13.45
N TRP A 448 -7.55 5.20 12.18
CA TRP A 448 -7.53 6.16 11.08
C TRP A 448 -8.57 5.79 10.04
N ILE A 449 -9.27 6.79 9.50
CA ILE A 449 -10.16 6.58 8.35
C ILE A 449 -9.75 7.52 7.22
N ILE A 450 -9.40 6.94 6.07
CA ILE A 450 -9.06 7.64 4.84
C ILE A 450 -10.09 7.26 3.77
N VAL A 451 -10.74 8.26 3.19
CA VAL A 451 -11.75 8.05 2.13
C VAL A 451 -11.23 8.63 0.81
N TYR A 452 -11.52 7.97 -0.30
CA TYR A 452 -11.10 8.46 -1.61
C TYR A 452 -12.11 8.15 -2.72
N TRP A 453 -12.20 9.06 -3.68
CA TRP A 453 -13.07 8.98 -4.86
C TRP A 453 -12.64 10.00 -5.91
N HIS A 454 -13.17 9.91 -7.13
CA HIS A 454 -12.68 10.74 -8.23
C HIS A 454 -13.05 12.23 -8.18
N HIS A 455 -14.35 12.60 -8.19
CA HIS A 455 -14.80 13.99 -8.33
C HIS A 455 -14.68 14.80 -7.01
N PRO A 456 -13.79 15.80 -6.91
CA PRO A 456 -13.48 16.48 -5.66
C PRO A 456 -14.64 17.35 -5.18
N PRO A 457 -15.00 17.32 -3.88
CA PRO A 457 -16.07 18.13 -3.36
C PRO A 457 -15.70 19.61 -3.31
N TYR A 458 -14.41 19.96 -3.25
CA TYR A 458 -13.91 21.34 -3.23
C TYR A 458 -12.80 21.48 -4.26
N THR A 459 -13.01 22.33 -5.26
CA THR A 459 -11.99 22.71 -6.26
C THR A 459 -12.45 23.96 -7.02
N LYS A 460 -11.48 24.80 -7.38
CA LYS A 460 -11.59 25.86 -8.40
C LYS A 460 -10.46 25.71 -9.42
N GLY A 461 -10.02 24.47 -9.63
CA GLY A 461 -8.94 24.07 -10.53
C GLY A 461 -9.42 23.99 -11.97
N SER A 462 -8.99 22.97 -12.73
CA SER A 462 -9.52 22.79 -14.10
C SER A 462 -11.03 22.48 -14.12
N HIS A 463 -11.57 22.07 -12.97
CA HIS A 463 -12.99 21.94 -12.71
C HIS A 463 -13.45 22.88 -11.59
N ASP A 464 -14.70 23.37 -11.69
CA ASP A 464 -15.34 24.24 -10.70
C ASP A 464 -16.46 23.49 -9.97
N SER A 465 -16.18 23.10 -8.73
CA SER A 465 -17.11 22.40 -7.85
C SER A 465 -18.35 23.21 -7.42
N ASP A 466 -18.41 24.52 -7.65
CA ASP A 466 -19.63 25.32 -7.48
C ASP A 466 -20.49 25.38 -8.75
N ASN A 467 -19.92 25.06 -9.92
CA ASN A 467 -20.61 25.12 -11.19
C ASN A 467 -21.42 23.84 -11.41
N VAL A 468 -22.74 23.95 -11.32
CA VAL A 468 -23.67 22.82 -11.49
C VAL A 468 -23.69 22.24 -12.91
N GLY A 469 -23.22 23.00 -13.91
CA GLY A 469 -23.06 22.52 -15.28
C GLY A 469 -21.74 21.79 -15.50
N ASP A 470 -20.73 22.04 -14.66
CA ASP A 470 -19.47 21.30 -14.70
C ASP A 470 -19.69 19.90 -14.15
N SER A 471 -19.23 18.90 -14.91
CA SER A 471 -19.31 17.50 -14.54
C SER A 471 -20.72 17.07 -14.15
N GLY A 472 -21.76 17.69 -14.71
CA GLY A 472 -23.17 17.42 -14.37
C GLY A 472 -23.55 17.63 -12.90
N GLY A 473 -22.79 18.42 -12.14
CA GLY A 473 -23.04 18.68 -10.72
C GLY A 473 -22.55 17.58 -9.76
N LEU A 474 -21.81 16.58 -10.26
CA LEU A 474 -21.32 15.44 -9.48
C LEU A 474 -20.47 15.86 -8.26
N MET A 475 -19.59 16.85 -8.42
CA MET A 475 -18.76 17.39 -7.34
C MET A 475 -19.60 17.99 -6.21
N ARG A 476 -20.66 18.73 -6.56
CA ARG A 476 -21.60 19.30 -5.60
C ARG A 476 -22.41 18.22 -4.90
N ASP A 477 -22.85 17.18 -5.61
CA ASP A 477 -23.56 16.05 -5.00
C ASP A 477 -22.70 15.36 -3.92
N MET A 478 -21.41 15.17 -4.18
CA MET A 478 -20.47 14.64 -3.18
C MET A 478 -20.35 15.59 -1.98
N ARG A 479 -20.27 16.90 -2.22
CA ARG A 479 -20.22 17.94 -1.18
C ARG A 479 -21.47 17.92 -0.29
N GLU A 480 -22.67 17.90 -0.88
CA GLU A 480 -23.93 18.08 -0.17
C GLU A 480 -24.45 16.80 0.48
N ASN A 481 -24.21 15.63 -0.14
CA ASN A 481 -24.81 14.37 0.29
C ASN A 481 -23.83 13.45 1.04
N ILE A 482 -22.55 13.45 0.67
CA ILE A 482 -21.57 12.50 1.20
C ILE A 482 -20.75 13.11 2.34
N LEU A 483 -20.35 14.39 2.23
CA LEU A 483 -19.57 15.03 3.30
C LEU A 483 -20.26 15.01 4.66
N PRO A 484 -21.57 15.27 4.79
CA PRO A 484 -22.24 15.19 6.09
C PRO A 484 -22.12 13.80 6.73
N ILE A 485 -22.08 12.72 5.93
CA ILE A 485 -21.93 11.36 6.44
C ILE A 485 -20.51 11.18 6.98
N ILE A 486 -19.48 11.47 6.19
CA ILE A 486 -18.09 11.20 6.59
C ILE A 486 -17.62 12.11 7.74
N GLU A 487 -18.06 13.37 7.77
CA GLU A 487 -17.73 14.31 8.85
C GLU A 487 -18.41 13.90 10.16
N ALA A 488 -19.68 13.47 10.10
CA ALA A 488 -20.39 12.92 11.26
C ALA A 488 -19.76 11.64 11.80
N HIS A 489 -18.91 10.96 11.02
CA HIS A 489 -18.18 9.78 11.48
C HIS A 489 -16.68 10.03 11.68
N GLY A 490 -16.22 11.28 11.67
CA GLY A 490 -14.88 11.66 12.11
C GLY A 490 -13.75 11.26 11.17
N VAL A 491 -14.03 11.11 9.86
CA VAL A 491 -13.02 10.86 8.82
C VAL A 491 -11.84 11.84 8.92
N ASP A 492 -10.62 11.35 8.67
CA ASP A 492 -9.40 12.14 8.85
C ASP A 492 -8.96 12.85 7.57
N LEU A 493 -8.98 12.11 6.46
CA LEU A 493 -8.47 12.57 5.17
C LEU A 493 -9.37 12.08 4.03
N VAL A 494 -9.62 13.00 3.10
CA VAL A 494 -10.29 12.73 1.82
C VAL A 494 -9.32 13.02 0.68
N LEU A 495 -9.20 12.07 -0.24
CA LEU A 495 -8.38 12.19 -1.45
C LEU A 495 -9.27 12.14 -2.70
N SER A 496 -9.02 13.04 -3.66
CA SER A 496 -9.72 13.06 -4.94
C SER A 496 -8.82 13.41 -6.12
N GLY A 497 -9.32 13.19 -7.34
CA GLY A 497 -8.65 13.50 -8.61
C GLY A 497 -9.42 14.55 -9.41
N HIS A 498 -9.64 14.27 -10.71
CA HIS A 498 -10.52 14.96 -11.68
C HIS A 498 -10.10 16.37 -12.06
N SER A 499 -9.93 17.26 -11.07
CA SER A 499 -9.35 18.58 -11.29
C SER A 499 -7.84 18.41 -11.49
N HIS A 500 -7.32 18.81 -12.64
CA HIS A 500 -5.92 18.67 -13.07
C HIS A 500 -5.01 19.72 -12.43
N SER A 501 -5.13 19.80 -11.11
CA SER A 501 -4.43 20.66 -10.16
C SER A 501 -4.06 19.87 -8.90
N TYR A 502 -3.13 20.42 -8.11
CA TYR A 502 -3.00 20.04 -6.72
C TYR A 502 -3.67 21.10 -5.84
N GLU A 503 -4.60 20.68 -4.98
CA GLU A 503 -5.25 21.53 -3.99
C GLU A 503 -5.35 20.81 -2.64
N ARG A 504 -5.15 21.54 -1.54
CA ARG A 504 -5.30 21.01 -0.19
C ARG A 504 -6.05 22.00 0.69
N SER A 505 -7.07 21.51 1.38
CA SER A 505 -7.84 22.29 2.33
C SER A 505 -7.09 22.54 3.65
N PHE A 506 -7.57 23.52 4.40
CA PHE A 506 -7.35 23.53 5.85
C PHE A 506 -8.03 22.32 6.52
N LEU A 507 -7.83 22.14 7.83
CA LEU A 507 -8.73 21.30 8.62
C LEU A 507 -10.09 21.99 8.72
N ILE A 508 -11.11 21.42 8.07
CA ILE A 508 -12.45 22.05 7.94
C ILE A 508 -13.57 21.10 8.37
N ASN A 509 -14.73 21.67 8.70
CA ASN A 509 -15.94 20.93 9.03
C ASN A 509 -17.20 21.76 8.72
N GLY A 510 -18.27 21.11 8.28
CA GLY A 510 -19.62 21.65 8.23
C GLY A 510 -19.90 22.60 7.07
N HIS A 511 -19.10 22.58 6.00
CA HIS A 511 -19.34 23.40 4.80
C HIS A 511 -19.89 22.57 3.64
N TYR A 512 -21.18 22.74 3.33
CA TYR A 512 -21.83 21.97 2.25
C TYR A 512 -22.34 22.83 1.10
N GLY A 513 -22.32 24.16 1.24
CA GLY A 513 -22.78 25.11 0.21
C GLY A 513 -21.69 25.48 -0.80
N THR A 514 -21.94 26.51 -1.60
CA THR A 514 -20.95 27.07 -2.55
C THR A 514 -19.78 27.73 -1.82
N SER A 515 -18.65 27.96 -2.50
CA SER A 515 -17.47 28.62 -1.94
C SER A 515 -17.78 29.95 -1.23
N SER A 516 -18.71 30.74 -1.78
CA SER A 516 -19.17 32.03 -1.21
C SER A 516 -19.83 31.92 0.17
N THR A 517 -20.27 30.72 0.57
CA THR A 517 -20.89 30.46 1.88
C THR A 517 -19.89 29.94 2.92
N PHE A 518 -18.63 29.73 2.53
CA PHE A 518 -17.59 29.26 3.44
C PHE A 518 -17.26 30.32 4.50
N ASN A 519 -17.56 30.02 5.77
CA ASN A 519 -17.28 30.90 6.88
C ASN A 519 -15.95 30.50 7.56
N THR A 520 -14.90 31.28 7.33
CA THR A 520 -13.55 31.02 7.82
C THR A 520 -13.39 31.06 9.35
N THR A 521 -14.40 31.54 10.08
CA THR A 521 -14.41 31.57 11.55
C THR A 521 -15.03 30.31 12.15
N THR A 522 -16.00 29.70 11.47
CA THR A 522 -16.78 28.58 12.03
C THR A 522 -16.52 27.25 11.33
N MET A 523 -16.14 27.27 10.06
CA MET A 523 -15.93 26.06 9.24
C MET A 523 -14.45 25.71 9.07
N ARG A 524 -13.53 26.65 9.32
CA ARG A 524 -12.09 26.38 9.37
C ARG A 524 -11.65 26.16 10.81
N LEU A 525 -11.54 24.91 11.21
CA LEU A 525 -11.23 24.52 12.58
C LEU A 525 -9.77 24.80 12.95
N ASN A 526 -8.86 24.81 11.96
CA ASN A 526 -7.47 25.18 12.14
C ASN A 526 -6.97 26.02 10.97
N SER A 527 -6.43 27.21 11.25
CA SER A 527 -5.93 28.14 10.23
C SER A 527 -4.43 28.00 9.92
N SER A 528 -3.73 27.07 10.57
CA SER A 528 -2.33 26.78 10.26
C SER A 528 -2.17 25.89 9.03
N ALA A 529 -0.94 25.77 8.55
CA ALA A 529 -0.57 24.85 7.47
C ALA A 529 -0.69 23.37 7.84
N GLY A 530 -0.80 23.05 9.14
CA GLY A 530 -0.74 21.68 9.66
C GLY A 530 0.66 21.08 9.61
N ARG A 531 1.71 21.91 9.51
CA ARG A 531 3.11 21.47 9.36
C ARG A 531 3.81 21.39 10.71
N VAL A 532 4.44 20.25 11.00
CA VAL A 532 5.16 20.02 12.26
C VAL A 532 6.32 21.00 12.49
N ASP A 533 6.93 21.51 11.42
CA ASP A 533 8.06 22.44 11.40
C ASP A 533 7.63 23.93 11.40
N GLU A 534 6.32 24.21 11.45
CA GLU A 534 5.77 25.57 11.56
C GLU A 534 4.99 25.74 12.89
N ILE A 535 3.68 26.02 12.82
CA ILE A 535 2.81 26.21 14.00
C ILE A 535 2.44 24.86 14.65
N GLY A 536 2.66 23.75 13.94
CA GLY A 536 2.39 22.39 14.42
C GLY A 536 1.37 21.64 13.56
N PRO A 537 1.20 20.33 13.83
CA PRO A 537 0.27 19.45 13.12
C PRO A 537 -1.20 19.80 13.42
N TYR A 538 -2.11 19.36 12.55
CA TYR A 538 -3.53 19.33 12.89
C TYR A 538 -3.77 18.34 14.04
N ALA A 539 -4.41 18.80 15.11
CA ALA A 539 -4.70 17.96 16.27
C ALA A 539 -6.10 17.37 16.18
N LYS A 540 -6.22 16.05 16.36
CA LYS A 540 -7.51 15.35 16.54
C LYS A 540 -7.45 14.45 17.78
N PRO A 541 -8.58 14.11 18.41
CA PRO A 541 -8.60 13.07 19.43
C PRO A 541 -8.20 11.72 18.83
N GLY A 542 -7.57 10.87 19.64
CA GLY A 542 -7.18 9.53 19.24
C GLY A 542 -8.36 8.58 19.04
N VAL A 543 -9.46 8.81 19.76
CA VAL A 543 -10.74 8.15 19.48
C VAL A 543 -11.42 8.87 18.33
N ILE A 544 -11.91 8.13 17.33
CA ILE A 544 -12.63 8.71 16.20
C ILE A 544 -13.86 9.45 16.74
N THR A 545 -13.88 10.76 16.55
CA THR A 545 -14.88 11.65 17.11
C THR A 545 -15.56 12.44 15.98
N PRO A 546 -16.90 12.44 15.92
CA PRO A 546 -17.66 13.20 14.93
C PRO A 546 -17.28 14.68 14.85
N ASN A 547 -17.27 15.24 13.65
CA ASN A 547 -17.22 16.67 13.37
C ASN A 547 -15.98 17.42 13.90
N LEU A 548 -14.86 16.74 14.11
CA LEU A 548 -13.59 17.36 14.53
C LEU A 548 -12.63 17.61 13.37
N GLY A 549 -13.20 17.75 12.17
CA GLY A 549 -12.52 18.20 10.98
C GLY A 549 -11.88 17.10 10.14
N THR A 550 -11.88 17.38 8.84
CA THR A 550 -11.32 16.55 7.78
C THR A 550 -10.40 17.42 6.92
N VAL A 551 -9.30 16.85 6.43
CA VAL A 551 -8.51 17.48 5.36
C VAL A 551 -8.95 16.90 4.02
N TYR A 552 -9.17 17.76 3.03
CA TYR A 552 -9.54 17.40 1.67
C TYR A 552 -8.37 17.74 0.75
N ALA A 553 -7.90 16.77 -0.03
CA ALA A 553 -6.83 16.99 -1.00
C ALA A 553 -7.25 16.52 -2.40
N VAL A 554 -7.10 17.41 -3.37
CA VAL A 554 -7.22 17.14 -4.80
C VAL A 554 -5.83 16.86 -5.33
N CYS A 555 -5.62 15.65 -5.82
CA CYS A 555 -4.35 15.13 -6.32
C CYS A 555 -4.51 14.66 -7.77
N GLY A 556 -5.30 15.37 -8.58
CA GLY A 556 -5.65 14.97 -9.94
C GLY A 556 -4.61 15.30 -10.99
N VAL A 557 -3.32 15.28 -10.62
CA VAL A 557 -2.24 15.83 -11.45
C VAL A 557 -1.07 14.86 -11.59
N SER A 558 -1.36 13.56 -11.64
CA SER A 558 -0.32 12.52 -11.79
C SER A 558 0.03 12.17 -13.23
N GLY A 559 -0.77 12.60 -14.23
CA GLY A 559 -0.48 12.36 -15.65
C GLY A 559 -0.62 13.59 -16.54
N LYS A 560 -1.36 14.61 -16.13
CA LYS A 560 -1.59 15.87 -16.86
C LYS A 560 -1.92 17.00 -15.89
N LYS A 561 -1.74 18.25 -16.35
CA LYS A 561 -2.11 19.48 -15.64
C LYS A 561 -2.82 20.43 -16.59
N ASP A 562 -3.85 21.12 -16.12
CA ASP A 562 -4.63 22.07 -16.94
C ASP A 562 -4.95 23.35 -16.18
N ALA A 563 -4.37 24.47 -16.61
CA ALA A 563 -4.41 25.75 -15.90
C ALA A 563 -5.60 26.64 -16.32
N THR A 564 -6.82 26.11 -16.22
CA THR A 564 -8.03 26.76 -16.75
C THR A 564 -8.89 27.48 -15.70
N GLY A 565 -8.87 27.08 -14.42
CA GLY A 565 -9.60 27.77 -13.35
C GLY A 565 -8.77 28.64 -12.43
N THR A 566 -9.45 29.27 -11.46
CA THR A 566 -8.94 30.38 -10.63
C THR A 566 -8.15 29.97 -9.39
N LEU A 567 -8.20 28.70 -8.95
CA LEU A 567 -7.53 28.17 -7.76
C LEU A 567 -7.76 28.97 -6.46
N ASN A 568 -8.92 29.60 -6.33
CA ASN A 568 -9.23 30.54 -5.23
C ASN A 568 -10.35 30.05 -4.31
N HIS A 569 -10.56 28.73 -4.18
CA HIS A 569 -11.56 28.19 -3.27
C HIS A 569 -11.17 28.50 -1.80
N PRO A 570 -12.01 29.16 -0.99
CA PRO A 570 -11.64 29.68 0.33
C PRO A 570 -11.38 28.61 1.40
N ALA A 571 -11.79 27.37 1.14
CA ALA A 571 -11.44 26.23 1.97
C ALA A 571 -9.98 25.77 1.78
N MET A 572 -9.31 26.16 0.69
CA MET A 572 -7.97 25.71 0.35
C MET A 572 -6.90 26.50 1.09
N PHE A 573 -5.95 25.77 1.68
CA PHE A 573 -4.69 26.30 2.20
C PHE A 573 -3.70 26.53 1.06
N LEU A 574 -3.60 25.57 0.14
CA LEU A 574 -2.72 25.62 -1.02
C LEU A 574 -3.44 25.08 -2.25
N SER A 575 -3.28 25.76 -3.38
CA SER A 575 -3.78 25.34 -4.70
C SER A 575 -2.74 25.73 -5.76
N THR A 576 -2.40 24.83 -6.68
CA THR A 576 -1.37 25.08 -7.71
C THR A 576 -1.51 24.21 -8.97
N TYR A 577 -1.11 24.78 -10.11
CA TYR A 577 -0.88 24.06 -11.38
C TYR A 577 0.61 23.88 -11.69
N ALA A 578 1.51 24.27 -10.79
CA ALA A 578 2.93 24.40 -11.13
C ALA A 578 3.53 23.07 -11.63
N HIS A 579 3.10 21.96 -11.04
CA HIS A 579 3.75 20.66 -11.16
C HIS A 579 2.75 19.53 -11.32
N CYS A 580 3.15 18.48 -12.05
CA CYS A 580 2.55 17.16 -11.89
C CYS A 580 3.08 16.54 -10.59
N GLY A 581 2.42 15.51 -10.06
CA GLY A 581 2.90 14.93 -8.82
C GLY A 581 2.07 13.78 -8.28
N SER A 582 2.50 13.31 -7.12
CA SER A 582 1.81 12.27 -6.36
C SER A 582 1.92 12.50 -4.86
N MET A 583 0.96 11.95 -4.11
CA MET A 583 0.93 12.06 -2.66
C MET A 583 1.55 10.81 -2.03
N VAL A 584 2.45 11.00 -1.06
CA VAL A 584 2.95 9.95 -0.18
C VAL A 584 2.50 10.23 1.23
N ILE A 585 1.85 9.25 1.87
CA ILE A 585 1.32 9.37 3.23
C ILE A 585 1.94 8.27 4.09
N ASP A 586 2.57 8.66 5.20
CA ASP A 586 3.06 7.74 6.21
C ASP A 586 2.15 7.82 7.45
N VAL A 587 1.56 6.70 7.85
CA VAL A 587 0.83 6.56 9.12
C VAL A 587 1.70 5.74 10.07
N VAL A 588 2.12 6.36 11.18
CA VAL A 588 2.96 5.73 12.21
C VAL A 588 2.34 6.03 13.57
N GLY A 589 1.73 5.01 14.18
CA GLY A 589 1.00 5.14 15.43
C GLY A 589 -0.04 6.26 15.36
N ASN A 590 0.21 7.34 16.10
CA ASN A 590 -0.68 8.49 16.27
C ASN A 590 -0.41 9.66 15.33
N THR A 591 0.44 9.47 14.32
CA THR A 591 0.75 10.50 13.34
C THR A 591 0.44 10.01 11.94
N LEU A 592 -0.28 10.83 11.17
CA LEU A 592 -0.38 10.75 9.72
C LEU A 592 0.41 11.92 9.13
N SER A 593 1.42 11.65 8.33
CA SER A 593 2.25 12.65 7.65
C SER A 593 2.08 12.50 6.14
N ALA A 594 1.60 13.55 5.47
CA ALA A 594 1.35 13.57 4.04
C ALA A 594 2.31 14.52 3.32
N LYS A 595 2.85 14.10 2.18
CA LYS A 595 3.82 14.84 1.36
C LYS A 595 3.41 14.76 -0.10
N PHE A 596 3.28 15.90 -0.75
CA PHE A 596 3.06 15.97 -2.19
C PHE A 596 4.40 16.14 -2.90
N LEU A 597 4.79 15.11 -3.66
CA LEU A 597 6.01 15.07 -4.46
C LEU A 597 5.69 15.55 -5.87
N ASN A 598 6.48 16.49 -6.40
CA ASN A 598 6.38 16.86 -7.80
C ASN A 598 7.10 15.85 -8.72
N GLU A 599 6.98 16.03 -10.03
CA GLU A 599 7.60 15.16 -11.04
C GLU A 599 9.14 15.21 -11.07
N GLN A 600 9.77 16.10 -10.29
CA GLN A 600 11.22 16.18 -10.11
C GLN A 600 11.72 15.65 -8.75
N GLY A 601 10.83 15.12 -7.91
CA GLY A 601 11.18 14.56 -6.59
C GLY A 601 11.23 15.57 -5.44
N ALA A 602 10.87 16.83 -5.68
CA ALA A 602 10.76 17.84 -4.63
C ALA A 602 9.43 17.70 -3.88
N ILE A 603 9.48 17.78 -2.55
CA ILE A 603 8.29 17.95 -1.71
C ILE A 603 7.84 19.40 -1.84
N ILE A 604 6.73 19.65 -2.53
CA ILE A 604 6.21 21.01 -2.72
C ILE A 604 5.14 21.38 -1.70
N ASP A 605 4.61 20.39 -0.99
CA ASP A 605 3.72 20.58 0.15
C ASP A 605 3.76 19.39 1.10
N HIS A 606 3.50 19.66 2.38
CA HIS A 606 3.35 18.64 3.40
C HIS A 606 2.43 19.15 4.52
N PHE A 607 1.83 18.21 5.23
CA PHE A 607 1.08 18.43 6.46
C PHE A 607 1.02 17.15 7.30
N ASP A 608 0.64 17.32 8.55
CA ASP A 608 0.57 16.28 9.55
C ASP A 608 -0.76 16.36 10.30
N ILE A 609 -1.38 15.20 10.56
CA ILE A 609 -2.46 15.05 11.53
C ILE A 609 -1.92 14.23 12.69
N ARG A 610 -2.00 14.77 13.91
CA ARG A 610 -1.60 14.09 15.14
C ARG A 610 -2.81 13.81 16.01
N LYS A 611 -2.97 12.53 16.35
CA LYS A 611 -4.00 12.04 17.25
C LYS A 611 -3.51 12.01 18.69
N SER A 612 -4.36 12.47 19.61
CA SER A 612 -4.06 12.52 21.04
C SER A 612 -5.09 11.72 21.82
N PHE A 613 -4.67 10.68 22.52
CA PHE A 613 -5.55 9.93 23.43
C PHE A 613 -5.62 10.59 24.81
N PRO A 614 -6.72 10.36 25.56
CA PRO A 614 -6.69 10.54 27.00
C PRO A 614 -5.53 9.75 27.61
N VAL A 615 -5.02 10.18 28.77
CA VAL A 615 -4.05 9.37 29.52
C VAL A 615 -4.78 8.34 30.37
N VAL A 616 -4.32 7.09 30.32
CA VAL A 616 -4.62 6.09 31.34
C VAL A 616 -3.47 6.03 32.35
N ARG A 617 -3.79 5.70 33.60
CA ARG A 617 -2.83 5.66 34.70
C ARG A 617 -2.83 4.32 35.40
N VAL A 618 -1.65 3.78 35.65
CA VAL A 618 -1.46 2.56 36.44
C VAL A 618 -0.47 2.80 37.57
N ALA A 619 -0.87 2.41 38.78
CA ALA A 619 -0.02 2.45 39.97
C ALA A 619 0.41 1.02 40.29
N ILE A 620 1.61 0.64 39.84
CA ILE A 620 2.12 -0.72 39.99
C ILE A 620 2.98 -0.78 41.24
N ARG A 621 2.83 -1.83 42.05
CA ARG A 621 3.80 -2.22 43.07
C ARG A 621 4.42 -3.56 42.70
N ALA A 622 5.74 -3.67 42.72
CA ALA A 622 6.46 -4.90 42.43
C ALA A 622 7.79 -4.95 43.18
N ILE A 623 8.30 -6.15 43.43
CA ILE A 623 9.57 -6.35 44.13
C ILE A 623 10.45 -7.27 43.29
N LEU A 624 11.71 -6.92 43.14
CA LEU A 624 12.73 -7.71 42.45
C LEU A 624 13.41 -8.68 43.45
N ASP A 625 13.49 -9.96 43.11
CA ASP A 625 14.29 -10.94 43.86
C ASP A 625 15.79 -10.65 43.71
N GLY A 626 16.58 -10.76 44.77
CA GLY A 626 17.98 -10.31 44.77
C GLY A 626 18.20 -9.06 45.63
N PRO A 627 17.78 -7.85 45.20
CA PRO A 627 17.89 -6.65 46.03
C PRO A 627 16.90 -6.64 47.20
N TYR A 628 15.87 -7.50 47.21
CA TYR A 628 14.85 -7.52 48.26
C TYR A 628 15.40 -7.99 49.62
N ASP A 629 15.23 -7.16 50.64
CA ASP A 629 15.48 -7.49 52.04
C ASP A 629 14.18 -7.96 52.72
N PRO A 630 14.02 -9.27 52.98
CA PRO A 630 12.80 -9.83 53.57
C PRO A 630 12.62 -9.50 55.05
N VAL A 631 13.62 -8.92 55.71
CA VAL A 631 13.54 -8.50 57.12
C VAL A 631 12.92 -7.11 57.22
N ASN A 632 13.40 -6.18 56.38
CA ASN A 632 12.94 -4.79 56.38
C ASN A 632 11.78 -4.53 55.41
N PHE A 633 11.42 -5.52 54.59
CA PHE A 633 10.40 -5.43 53.54
C PHE A 633 10.68 -4.32 52.51
N LEU A 634 11.96 -4.02 52.26
CA LEU A 634 12.43 -3.02 51.30
C LEU A 634 13.48 -3.65 50.39
N MET A 635 13.58 -3.19 49.15
CA MET A 635 14.73 -3.46 48.30
C MET A 635 15.91 -2.57 48.69
N LYS A 636 17.13 -3.04 48.41
CA LYS A 636 18.35 -2.22 48.50
C LYS A 636 18.45 -1.27 47.31
N ASP A 637 19.03 -0.09 47.54
CA ASP A 637 19.24 0.98 46.55
C ASP A 637 20.73 1.25 46.30
N ASP A 638 21.56 0.22 46.39
CA ASP A 638 23.01 0.32 46.30
C ASP A 638 23.49 0.98 44.98
N LEU A 639 22.84 0.66 43.84
CA LEU A 639 23.11 1.32 42.55
C LEU A 639 22.92 2.83 42.62
N ARG A 640 21.86 3.31 43.30
CA ARG A 640 21.60 4.74 43.49
C ARG A 640 22.66 5.37 44.39
N THR A 641 22.97 4.73 45.52
CA THR A 641 23.99 5.24 46.46
C THR A 641 25.38 5.33 45.84
N SER A 642 25.68 4.44 44.90
CA SER A 642 26.94 4.40 44.14
C SER A 642 26.92 5.25 42.87
N GLY A 643 25.80 5.95 42.57
CA GLY A 643 25.66 6.82 41.39
C GLY A 643 25.71 6.08 40.06
N LEU A 644 25.33 4.80 40.05
CA LEU A 644 25.42 3.91 38.88
C LEU A 644 24.14 3.88 38.05
N ILE A 645 23.00 4.35 38.56
CA ILE A 645 21.75 4.40 37.78
C ILE A 645 21.92 5.36 36.60
N PRO A 646 21.73 4.92 35.34
CA PRO A 646 21.88 5.78 34.19
C PRO A 646 20.76 6.83 34.15
N LEU A 647 21.10 8.05 33.72
CA LEU A 647 20.11 9.13 33.59
C LEU A 647 19.14 8.87 32.44
N ALA A 648 19.54 8.17 31.39
CA ALA A 648 18.66 7.72 30.33
C ALA A 648 18.25 6.26 30.58
N GLN A 649 17.03 5.90 30.21
CA GLN A 649 16.56 4.52 30.30
C GLN A 649 17.48 3.56 29.49
N PRO A 650 17.76 2.33 30.00
CA PRO A 650 18.74 1.42 29.40
C PRO A 650 18.15 0.40 28.40
N TYR A 651 16.85 0.47 28.11
CA TYR A 651 16.09 -0.56 27.38
C TYR A 651 16.09 -0.42 25.86
N GLY A 652 16.55 0.71 25.30
CA GLY A 652 16.78 1.00 23.87
C GLY A 652 16.39 -0.08 22.86
N THR A 653 17.30 -1.04 22.61
CA THR A 653 17.10 -2.16 21.67
C THR A 653 16.48 -3.41 22.29
N LEU A 654 16.61 -3.58 23.62
CA LEU A 654 16.09 -4.74 24.33
C LEU A 654 14.56 -4.74 24.34
N TYR A 655 13.96 -3.59 24.63
CA TYR A 655 12.52 -3.36 24.59
C TYR A 655 12.23 -2.11 23.75
N PRO A 656 12.06 -2.25 22.42
CA PRO A 656 11.80 -1.11 21.54
C PRO A 656 10.49 -0.41 21.89
N ALA A 657 10.41 0.89 21.60
CA ALA A 657 9.19 1.69 21.80
C ALA A 657 8.00 1.12 21.02
N ILE A 658 6.84 1.09 21.68
CA ILE A 658 5.55 0.74 21.09
C ILE A 658 4.53 1.72 21.68
N GLY A 659 3.74 2.40 20.84
CA GLY A 659 2.73 3.38 21.24
C GLY A 659 3.27 4.72 21.77
N GLU A 660 4.34 4.68 22.57
CA GLU A 660 5.01 5.84 23.19
C GLU A 660 6.48 5.94 22.75
N GLY A 661 7.08 7.13 22.89
CA GLY A 661 8.50 7.34 22.55
C GLY A 661 9.48 6.67 23.53
N ASN A 662 10.69 6.33 23.06
CA ASN A 662 11.74 5.66 23.86
C ASN A 662 12.79 6.62 24.46
N THR A 663 12.38 7.81 24.92
CA THR A 663 13.30 8.90 25.28
C THR A 663 13.39 9.18 26.78
N GLY A 664 13.00 8.21 27.62
CA GLY A 664 12.86 8.43 29.06
C GLY A 664 14.17 8.81 29.76
N SER A 665 14.11 9.80 30.65
CA SER A 665 15.26 10.27 31.43
C SER A 665 14.88 10.63 32.86
N VAL A 666 15.69 10.21 33.84
CA VAL A 666 15.50 10.53 35.25
C VAL A 666 16.30 11.80 35.63
N PRO A 667 15.66 12.84 36.19
CA PRO A 667 16.37 14.00 36.71
C PRO A 667 17.24 13.66 37.95
N LEU A 668 18.41 14.28 38.09
CA LEU A 668 19.33 14.04 39.22
C LEU A 668 18.67 14.23 40.60
N GLN A 669 17.73 15.16 40.73
CA GLN A 669 16.99 15.41 41.97
C GLN A 669 16.15 14.21 42.42
N VAL A 670 15.67 13.38 41.49
CA VAL A 670 14.91 12.16 41.80
C VAL A 670 15.84 11.12 42.41
N LEU A 671 17.09 11.02 41.92
CA LEU A 671 18.10 10.09 42.47
C LEU A 671 18.65 10.54 43.84
N ALA A 672 18.40 11.79 44.24
CA ALA A 672 18.75 12.29 45.57
C ALA A 672 17.76 11.84 46.66
N THR A 673 16.58 11.33 46.29
CA THR A 673 15.58 10.79 47.22
C THR A 673 16.12 9.58 47.98
N THR A 674 15.79 9.49 49.28
CA THR A 674 16.22 8.41 50.19
C THR A 674 15.00 7.83 50.94
N GLY A 675 15.19 6.74 51.68
CA GLY A 675 14.09 6.07 52.39
C GLY A 675 13.27 5.18 51.44
N ASN A 676 11.97 5.01 51.72
CA ASN A 676 11.09 4.12 50.95
C ASN A 676 11.05 4.48 49.46
N ASP A 677 11.08 5.77 49.14
CA ASP A 677 10.92 6.31 47.79
C ASP A 677 12.24 6.37 47.01
N ALA A 678 13.34 5.85 47.57
CA ALA A 678 14.62 5.83 46.89
C ALA A 678 14.57 4.92 45.66
N ILE A 679 15.12 5.37 44.54
CA ILE A 679 15.14 4.59 43.30
C ILE A 679 16.09 3.40 43.44
N VAL A 680 15.60 2.21 43.10
CA VAL A 680 16.35 0.95 43.02
C VAL A 680 16.95 0.79 41.62
N ASP A 681 16.09 0.86 40.59
CA ASP A 681 16.48 0.67 39.19
C ASP A 681 15.40 1.16 38.21
N TRP A 682 15.70 1.15 36.92
CA TRP A 682 14.74 1.27 35.83
C TRP A 682 13.93 -0.02 35.63
N VAL A 683 12.67 0.09 35.23
CA VAL A 683 11.80 -1.01 34.78
C VAL A 683 11.06 -0.60 33.50
N THR A 684 10.44 -1.57 32.82
CA THR A 684 9.58 -1.34 31.66
C THR A 684 8.17 -1.84 31.96
N VAL A 685 7.18 -0.99 31.71
CA VAL A 685 5.75 -1.31 31.83
C VAL A 685 5.15 -1.47 30.44
N GLU A 686 4.34 -2.50 30.24
CA GLU A 686 3.66 -2.81 28.98
C GLU A 686 2.15 -2.90 29.20
N LEU A 687 1.39 -2.32 28.28
CA LEU A 687 -0.04 -2.54 28.16
C LEU A 687 -0.29 -3.48 27.00
N HIS A 688 -0.96 -4.60 27.26
CA HIS A 688 -1.33 -5.58 26.25
C HIS A 688 -2.84 -5.54 25.99
N ASP A 689 -3.23 -5.87 24.75
CA ASP A 689 -4.62 -5.91 24.33
C ASP A 689 -5.43 -6.91 25.17
N ALA A 690 -6.65 -6.52 25.57
CA ALA A 690 -7.50 -7.32 26.46
C ALA A 690 -7.99 -8.64 25.85
N LEU A 691 -8.13 -8.72 24.52
CA LEU A 691 -8.66 -9.89 23.82
C LEU A 691 -7.54 -10.74 23.22
N THR A 692 -6.42 -10.10 22.85
CA THR A 692 -5.25 -10.71 22.23
C THR A 692 -3.99 -10.35 23.02
N PRO A 693 -3.74 -10.97 24.20
CA PRO A 693 -2.71 -10.53 25.14
C PRO A 693 -1.27 -10.58 24.62
N ARG A 694 -1.01 -11.18 23.45
CA ARG A 694 0.30 -11.15 22.78
C ARG A 694 0.58 -9.81 22.06
N ILE A 695 -0.44 -8.99 21.81
CA ILE A 695 -0.29 -7.67 21.18
C ILE A 695 -0.01 -6.63 22.26
N ILE A 696 1.18 -6.02 22.20
CA ILE A 696 1.54 -4.88 23.04
C ILE A 696 0.97 -3.62 22.39
N VAL A 697 0.13 -2.90 23.13
CA VAL A 697 -0.51 -1.65 22.70
C VAL A 697 0.40 -0.46 22.98
N ALA A 698 1.03 -0.44 24.16
CA ALA A 698 1.97 0.59 24.54
C ALA A 698 3.03 0.06 25.50
N ARG A 699 4.20 0.69 25.49
CA ARG A 699 5.33 0.37 26.36
C ARG A 699 6.00 1.63 26.85
N LYS A 700 6.37 1.68 28.13
CA LYS A 700 7.04 2.85 28.73
C LYS A 700 8.08 2.43 29.78
N ALA A 701 9.20 3.14 29.80
CA ALA A 701 10.16 3.02 30.89
C ALA A 701 9.63 3.72 32.15
N ALA A 702 9.95 3.18 33.32
CA ALA A 702 9.56 3.70 34.62
C ALA A 702 10.66 3.42 35.66
N LEU A 703 10.52 3.98 36.86
CA LEU A 703 11.46 3.83 37.96
C LEU A 703 10.86 2.96 39.05
N LEU A 704 11.65 2.07 39.63
CA LEU A 704 11.26 1.22 40.75
C LEU A 704 11.81 1.78 42.06
N GLN A 705 10.97 1.93 43.08
CA GLN A 705 11.33 2.42 44.42
C GLN A 705 11.55 1.28 45.41
N ARG A 706 12.25 1.54 46.53
CA ARG A 706 12.63 0.51 47.51
C ARG A 706 11.45 -0.22 48.14
N ASP A 707 10.33 0.45 48.32
CA ASP A 707 9.12 -0.17 48.87
C ASP A 707 8.23 -0.88 47.82
N GLY A 708 8.71 -0.88 46.57
CA GLY A 708 8.13 -1.58 45.44
C GLY A 708 7.30 -0.70 44.51
N ASP A 709 7.06 0.57 44.83
CA ASP A 709 6.28 1.44 43.95
C ASP A 709 7.00 1.65 42.60
N VAL A 710 6.26 1.50 41.51
CA VAL A 710 6.72 1.78 40.15
C VAL A 710 6.14 3.13 39.73
N VAL A 711 7.02 4.10 39.53
CA VAL A 711 6.68 5.50 39.31
C VAL A 711 7.22 6.01 37.98
N ALA A 712 6.63 7.09 37.48
CA ALA A 712 7.12 7.81 36.33
C ALA A 712 8.51 8.43 36.60
N GLU A 713 9.10 9.03 35.56
CA GLU A 713 10.44 9.61 35.59
C GLU A 713 10.59 10.79 36.57
N ASP A 714 9.48 11.34 37.05
CA ASP A 714 9.46 12.36 38.11
C ASP A 714 9.68 11.77 39.53
N GLY A 715 9.73 10.44 39.65
CA GLY A 715 9.95 9.73 40.90
C GLY A 715 8.75 9.65 41.84
N SER A 716 7.54 10.02 41.40
CA SER A 716 6.36 10.01 42.28
C SER A 716 5.02 9.75 41.61
N SER A 717 4.84 10.16 40.35
CA SER A 717 3.57 9.99 39.65
C SER A 717 3.36 8.53 39.24
N PRO A 718 2.11 8.04 39.19
CA PRO A 718 1.77 6.78 38.54
C PRO A 718 2.23 6.75 37.08
N VAL A 719 2.43 5.56 36.53
CA VAL A 719 2.83 5.41 35.13
C VAL A 719 1.65 5.76 34.22
N GLU A 720 1.86 6.71 33.32
CA GLU A 720 0.82 7.20 32.40
C GLU A 720 1.08 6.74 30.94
N PHE A 721 0.02 6.34 30.24
CA PHE A 721 0.03 5.99 28.82
C PHE A 721 -1.02 6.79 28.06
N SER A 722 -0.67 7.35 26.90
CA SER A 722 -1.61 7.97 25.96
C SER A 722 -2.24 6.90 25.05
N VAL A 723 -3.10 6.07 25.63
CA VAL A 723 -3.92 5.06 24.94
C VAL A 723 -5.41 5.27 25.24
N PRO A 724 -6.34 4.72 24.45
CA PRO A 724 -7.77 4.78 24.78
C PRO A 724 -8.06 4.29 26.20
N LEU A 725 -9.04 4.89 26.87
CA LEU A 725 -9.59 4.32 28.11
C LEU A 725 -10.19 2.94 27.77
N GLY A 726 -9.93 1.92 28.58
CA GLY A 726 -10.31 0.55 28.22
C GLY A 726 -9.70 -0.50 29.12
N TYR A 727 -9.88 -1.76 28.74
CA TYR A 727 -9.31 -2.91 29.46
C TYR A 727 -7.95 -3.28 28.86
N TYR A 728 -6.95 -3.53 29.70
CA TYR A 728 -5.61 -3.93 29.28
C TYR A 728 -5.00 -4.92 30.28
N HIS A 729 -4.20 -5.87 29.80
CA HIS A 729 -3.28 -6.57 30.70
C HIS A 729 -2.07 -5.69 30.96
N VAL A 730 -1.60 -5.66 32.21
CA VAL A 730 -0.45 -4.84 32.63
C VAL A 730 0.72 -5.77 32.90
N ALA A 731 1.81 -5.61 32.14
CA ALA A 731 3.05 -6.35 32.35
C ALA A 731 4.17 -5.46 32.86
N LEU A 732 5.04 -6.02 33.69
CA LEU A 732 6.26 -5.41 34.19
C LEU A 732 7.46 -6.27 33.77
N ARG A 733 8.45 -5.63 33.14
CA ARG A 733 9.72 -6.22 32.73
C ARG A 733 10.89 -5.48 33.34
N HIS A 734 11.99 -6.20 33.51
CA HIS A 734 13.26 -5.67 33.99
C HIS A 734 14.42 -6.27 33.19
N ARG A 735 15.59 -5.63 33.28
CA ARG A 735 16.79 -6.01 32.50
C ARG A 735 17.37 -7.38 32.85
N ASN A 736 17.05 -7.96 34.00
CA ASN A 736 17.62 -9.25 34.43
C ASN A 736 16.67 -10.14 35.24
N HIS A 737 15.38 -9.79 35.26
CA HIS A 737 14.33 -10.63 35.84
C HIS A 737 13.39 -11.14 34.74
N LEU A 738 12.71 -12.26 35.01
CA LEU A 738 11.57 -12.70 34.22
C LEU A 738 10.40 -11.74 34.42
N GLY A 739 9.75 -11.35 33.32
CA GLY A 739 8.60 -10.49 33.33
C GLY A 739 7.35 -11.13 33.94
N CYS A 740 6.43 -10.28 34.38
CA CYS A 740 5.19 -10.69 35.03
C CYS A 740 4.02 -9.83 34.52
N MET A 741 2.87 -10.43 34.25
CA MET A 741 1.66 -9.73 33.77
C MET A 741 0.42 -10.15 34.55
N THR A 742 -0.56 -9.26 34.64
CA THR A 742 -1.88 -9.56 35.22
C THR A 742 -2.57 -10.68 34.44
N ALA A 743 -3.21 -11.62 35.15
CA ALA A 743 -3.94 -12.72 34.51
C ALA A 743 -5.13 -12.21 33.69
N GLU A 744 -5.86 -11.25 34.26
CA GLU A 744 -7.03 -10.61 33.64
C GLU A 744 -6.69 -9.21 33.16
N ALA A 745 -7.46 -8.74 32.17
CA ALA A 745 -7.39 -7.36 31.72
C ALA A 745 -8.09 -6.43 32.74
N LEU A 746 -7.44 -5.31 33.06
CA LEU A 746 -7.90 -4.33 34.04
C LEU A 746 -8.47 -3.11 33.33
N ALA A 747 -9.59 -2.58 33.83
CA ALA A 747 -10.16 -1.32 33.34
C ALA A 747 -9.25 -0.15 33.75
N LEU A 748 -8.54 0.42 32.78
CA LEU A 748 -7.68 1.58 32.98
C LEU A 748 -8.42 2.88 32.61
N SER A 749 -8.23 3.90 33.45
CA SER A 749 -8.84 5.21 33.30
C SER A 749 -7.82 6.33 33.56
N SER A 750 -8.25 7.59 33.49
CA SER A 750 -7.44 8.74 33.92
C SER A 750 -7.18 8.79 35.43
N THR A 751 -7.87 7.95 36.21
CA THR A 751 -7.55 7.68 37.62
C THR A 751 -6.64 6.45 37.70
N ALA A 752 -5.59 6.54 38.52
CA ALA A 752 -4.61 5.48 38.67
C ALA A 752 -5.27 4.17 39.14
N THR A 753 -5.12 3.12 38.33
CA THR A 753 -5.60 1.78 38.66
C THR A 753 -4.49 1.05 39.43
N PRO A 754 -4.74 0.58 40.66
CA PRO A 754 -3.73 -0.10 41.46
C PRO A 754 -3.47 -1.52 40.94
N VAL A 755 -2.20 -1.90 40.84
CA VAL A 755 -1.74 -3.24 40.47
C VAL A 755 -0.62 -3.65 41.42
N ASP A 756 -0.96 -4.39 42.48
CA ASP A 756 0.04 -4.83 43.45
C ASP A 756 0.53 -6.24 43.12
N LEU A 757 1.62 -6.33 42.35
CA LEU A 757 2.28 -7.59 42.02
C LEU A 757 3.05 -8.18 43.21
N THR A 758 3.06 -7.56 44.38
CA THR A 758 3.64 -8.14 45.61
C THR A 758 2.62 -8.97 46.38
N GLU A 759 1.33 -8.78 46.11
CA GLU A 759 0.24 -9.49 46.77
C GLU A 759 0.00 -10.88 46.14
N PRO A 760 -0.02 -11.97 46.93
CA PRO A 760 -0.30 -13.32 46.43
C PRO A 760 -1.70 -13.49 45.80
N THR A 761 -2.65 -12.62 46.17
CA THR A 761 -4.04 -12.65 45.69
C THR A 761 -4.22 -12.07 44.30
N VAL A 762 -3.29 -11.22 43.84
CA VAL A 762 -3.31 -10.68 42.47
C VAL A 762 -2.89 -11.80 41.53
N LEU A 763 -3.80 -12.31 40.71
CA LEU A 763 -3.50 -13.37 39.76
C LEU A 763 -2.64 -12.85 38.61
N THR A 764 -1.66 -13.66 38.21
CA THR A 764 -0.75 -13.35 37.11
C THR A 764 -0.97 -14.33 35.97
N TRP A 765 -0.61 -13.91 34.75
CA TRP A 765 -0.61 -14.79 33.59
C TRP A 765 0.21 -16.05 33.87
N GLY A 766 -0.27 -17.19 33.40
CA GLY A 766 0.31 -18.50 33.72
C GLY A 766 0.11 -18.92 35.18
N VAL A 767 0.99 -19.78 35.70
CA VAL A 767 0.83 -20.38 37.05
C VAL A 767 1.97 -20.07 38.02
N ASN A 768 3.12 -19.60 37.53
CA ASN A 768 4.35 -19.40 38.34
C ASN A 768 5.08 -18.08 38.00
N GLY A 769 4.35 -17.01 37.68
CA GLY A 769 4.95 -15.75 37.21
C GLY A 769 5.80 -15.01 38.25
N ARG A 770 5.71 -15.39 39.53
CA ARG A 770 6.40 -14.76 40.66
C ARG A 770 6.81 -15.80 41.70
N ARG A 771 7.75 -15.44 42.56
CA ARG A 771 8.27 -16.24 43.67
C ARG A 771 7.76 -15.71 45.01
N THR A 772 7.43 -16.58 45.96
CA THR A 772 7.13 -16.15 47.33
C THR A 772 8.41 -16.03 48.17
N VAL A 773 8.63 -14.88 48.80
CA VAL A 773 9.71 -14.63 49.76
C VAL A 773 9.11 -13.96 51.00
N ASN A 774 9.13 -14.65 52.13
CA ASN A 774 8.58 -14.19 53.42
C ASN A 774 7.15 -13.59 53.34
N GLY A 775 6.28 -14.20 52.54
CA GLY A 775 4.87 -13.78 52.39
C GLY A 775 4.60 -12.72 51.33
N ARG A 776 5.63 -12.12 50.70
CA ARG A 776 5.49 -11.27 49.53
C ARG A 776 5.85 -11.99 48.25
N MET A 777 5.27 -11.58 47.13
CA MET A 777 5.63 -12.05 45.80
C MET A 777 6.72 -11.16 45.19
N THR A 778 7.74 -11.79 44.63
CA THR A 778 8.86 -11.13 43.93
C THR A 778 8.96 -11.63 42.49
N LEU A 779 9.49 -10.80 41.59
CA LEU A 779 9.85 -11.23 40.24
C LEU A 779 11.09 -12.13 40.31
N TRP A 780 11.15 -13.17 39.48
CA TRP A 780 12.27 -14.10 39.46
C TRP A 780 13.52 -13.44 38.87
N SER A 781 14.63 -13.44 39.61
CA SER A 781 15.92 -12.97 39.10
C SER A 781 16.62 -14.04 38.25
N GLY A 782 17.38 -13.58 37.25
CA GLY A 782 18.37 -14.41 36.57
C GLY A 782 18.23 -14.58 35.07
N ASP A 783 17.22 -14.02 34.40
CA ASP A 783 17.09 -14.10 32.94
C ASP A 783 18.08 -13.13 32.27
N LEU A 784 19.32 -13.59 32.11
CA LEU A 784 20.46 -12.80 31.63
C LEU A 784 20.64 -12.92 30.12
N VAL A 785 20.21 -14.03 29.53
CA VAL A 785 20.26 -14.25 28.07
C VAL A 785 19.06 -13.63 27.35
N LYS A 786 17.98 -13.34 28.08
CA LYS A 786 16.75 -12.70 27.56
C LYS A 786 16.03 -13.55 26.52
N ASP A 787 16.03 -14.87 26.72
CA ASP A 787 15.27 -15.84 25.93
C ASP A 787 13.97 -16.29 26.62
N GLY A 788 13.66 -15.70 27.78
CA GLY A 788 12.49 -16.04 28.60
C GLY A 788 12.62 -17.37 29.33
N GLN A 789 13.83 -17.94 29.41
CA GLN A 789 14.11 -19.20 30.08
C GLN A 789 15.24 -19.05 31.09
N LEU A 790 14.93 -19.23 32.36
CA LEU A 790 15.93 -19.24 33.42
C LEU A 790 16.58 -20.62 33.53
N LYS A 791 17.88 -20.71 33.26
CA LYS A 791 18.68 -21.96 33.24
C LYS A 791 20.03 -21.79 33.91
N TYR A 792 20.50 -22.83 34.61
CA TYR A 792 21.84 -22.84 35.21
C TYR A 792 22.88 -23.68 34.47
N THR A 793 22.45 -24.66 33.66
CA THR A 793 23.33 -25.55 32.88
C THR A 793 22.78 -25.75 31.47
N GLY A 794 23.61 -26.25 30.56
CA GLY A 794 23.27 -26.42 29.14
C GLY A 794 23.74 -25.25 28.27
N SER A 795 23.43 -25.31 26.98
CA SER A 795 23.61 -24.17 26.08
C SER A 795 22.71 -23.01 26.51
N ASP A 796 23.19 -21.79 26.32
CA ASP A 796 22.45 -20.56 26.63
C ASP A 796 21.97 -20.51 28.10
N ASN A 797 22.81 -20.98 29.02
CA ASN A 797 22.55 -20.84 30.45
C ASN A 797 22.84 -19.42 30.94
N ASP A 798 22.15 -19.01 32.01
CA ASP A 798 22.24 -17.65 32.52
C ASP A 798 23.44 -17.38 33.42
N ARG A 799 24.13 -18.41 33.94
CA ARG A 799 25.30 -18.17 34.80
C ARG A 799 26.54 -17.76 34.00
N ASP A 800 26.68 -18.23 32.77
CA ASP A 800 27.89 -18.01 31.98
C ASP A 800 28.10 -16.53 31.59
N PRO A 801 27.07 -15.72 31.27
CA PRO A 801 27.20 -14.27 31.14
C PRO A 801 27.89 -13.59 32.34
N ILE A 802 27.63 -14.05 33.57
CA ILE A 802 28.28 -13.52 34.79
C ILE A 802 29.78 -13.82 34.76
N LEU A 803 30.15 -15.06 34.42
CA LEU A 803 31.56 -15.47 34.34
C LEU A 803 32.30 -14.68 33.25
N GLN A 804 31.67 -14.49 32.10
CA GLN A 804 32.23 -13.71 30.99
C GLN A 804 32.44 -12.26 31.40
N ALA A 805 31.47 -11.65 32.09
CA ALA A 805 31.56 -10.26 32.55
C ALA A 805 32.75 -10.00 33.48
N ILE A 806 33.17 -10.98 34.28
CA ILE A 806 34.34 -10.86 35.17
C ILE A 806 35.67 -11.32 34.55
N GLY A 807 35.70 -11.66 33.26
CA GLY A 807 36.93 -12.04 32.53
C GLY A 807 37.11 -13.54 32.26
N GLY A 808 36.04 -14.34 32.34
CA GLY A 808 35.83 -15.60 31.61
C GLY A 808 36.66 -16.83 31.98
N THR A 809 37.75 -16.71 32.75
CA THR A 809 38.64 -17.84 33.05
C THR A 809 39.00 -17.99 34.53
N THR A 810 38.95 -16.90 35.29
CA THR A 810 39.21 -16.90 36.74
C THR A 810 37.97 -16.41 37.48
N PRO A 811 37.25 -17.27 38.24
CA PRO A 811 35.97 -16.94 38.86
C PRO A 811 36.07 -16.06 40.12
N THR A 812 37.26 -15.50 40.39
CA THR A 812 37.55 -14.69 41.59
C THR A 812 37.65 -13.20 41.30
N ASN A 813 37.53 -12.80 40.03
CA ASN A 813 37.49 -11.39 39.65
C ASN A 813 36.13 -10.76 39.99
N SER A 814 36.15 -9.44 40.04
CA SER A 814 35.03 -8.61 40.43
C SER A 814 34.97 -7.41 39.50
N VAL A 815 33.79 -7.04 39.03
CA VAL A 815 33.61 -5.85 38.18
C VAL A 815 32.53 -4.97 38.77
N SER A 816 32.79 -3.67 38.85
CA SER A 816 31.81 -2.70 39.31
C SER A 816 31.13 -2.01 38.14
N GLY A 817 29.83 -1.74 38.26
CA GLY A 817 29.09 -0.93 37.30
C GLY A 817 27.60 -1.25 37.25
N TYR A 818 26.89 -0.52 36.41
CA TYR A 818 25.50 -0.79 36.07
C TYR A 818 25.43 -1.89 35.00
N MET A 819 25.34 -3.14 35.43
CA MET A 819 25.48 -4.30 34.55
C MET A 819 24.20 -5.16 34.56
N ALA A 820 23.83 -5.71 33.40
CA ALA A 820 22.69 -6.63 33.32
C ALA A 820 22.90 -7.89 34.19
N VAL A 821 24.16 -8.31 34.37
CA VAL A 821 24.52 -9.53 35.10
C VAL A 821 24.60 -9.36 36.62
N ASP A 822 24.35 -8.14 37.14
CA ASP A 822 24.27 -7.84 38.59
C ASP A 822 22.85 -8.17 39.10
N LEU A 823 22.66 -9.36 39.68
CA LEU A 823 21.34 -9.86 40.07
C LEU A 823 20.86 -9.34 41.42
N ASN A 824 21.77 -8.93 42.30
CA ASN A 824 21.42 -8.36 43.59
C ASN A 824 21.38 -6.82 43.58
N LEU A 825 21.73 -6.20 42.44
CA LEU A 825 21.74 -4.76 42.20
C LEU A 825 22.62 -4.00 43.20
N ASN A 826 23.77 -4.57 43.57
CA ASN A 826 24.70 -3.92 44.49
C ASN A 826 25.79 -3.10 43.78
N GLY A 827 25.84 -3.13 42.44
CA GLY A 827 26.85 -2.45 41.63
C GLY A 827 28.18 -3.19 41.52
N MET A 828 28.24 -4.46 41.95
CA MET A 828 29.42 -5.30 42.04
C MET A 828 29.11 -6.74 41.61
N VAL A 829 29.64 -7.14 40.45
CA VAL A 829 29.42 -8.47 39.87
C VAL A 829 30.52 -9.43 40.32
N HIS A 830 30.12 -10.58 40.87
CA HIS A 830 31.03 -11.65 41.29
C HIS A 830 30.48 -13.04 40.93
N TYR A 831 31.35 -13.97 40.54
CA TYR A 831 30.96 -15.35 40.22
C TYR A 831 31.08 -16.33 41.40
N THR A 832 31.91 -16.02 42.40
CA THR A 832 32.08 -16.84 43.61
C THR A 832 32.26 -15.96 44.84
N GLY A 833 32.06 -16.53 46.03
CA GLY A 833 32.13 -15.81 47.30
C GLY A 833 30.74 -15.50 47.87
N ALA A 834 30.71 -14.77 48.99
CA ALA A 834 29.46 -14.25 49.52
C ALA A 834 28.84 -13.25 48.54
N ASP A 835 27.50 -13.20 48.48
CA ASP A 835 26.75 -12.28 47.63
C ASP A 835 27.08 -12.35 46.13
N ASN A 836 27.46 -13.53 45.63
CA ASN A 836 27.70 -13.74 44.20
C ASN A 836 26.40 -13.76 43.38
N ASP A 837 26.50 -13.44 42.09
CA ASP A 837 25.34 -13.30 41.20
C ASP A 837 24.86 -14.61 40.59
N ARG A 838 25.66 -15.69 40.65
CA ARG A 838 25.24 -16.98 40.05
C ARG A 838 24.32 -17.78 40.96
N ASP A 839 24.46 -17.65 42.28
CA ASP A 839 23.73 -18.46 43.25
C ASP A 839 22.22 -18.17 43.24
N PRO A 840 21.74 -16.92 43.05
CA PRO A 840 20.32 -16.65 42.81
C PRO A 840 19.72 -17.49 41.67
N ILE A 841 20.42 -17.61 40.53
CA ILE A 841 19.99 -18.45 39.40
C ILE A 841 19.86 -19.91 39.85
N LEU A 842 20.89 -20.43 40.53
CA LEU A 842 20.89 -21.82 41.03
C LEU A 842 19.72 -22.08 41.99
N MET A 843 19.48 -21.15 42.92
CA MET A 843 18.40 -21.25 43.89
C MET A 843 17.03 -21.23 43.21
N ASN A 844 16.84 -20.34 42.23
CA ASN A 844 15.57 -20.19 41.51
C ASN A 844 15.19 -21.44 40.70
N ILE A 845 16.17 -22.20 40.19
CA ILE A 845 15.91 -23.47 39.49
C ILE A 845 15.89 -24.70 40.42
N GLY A 846 15.96 -24.51 41.74
CA GLY A 846 15.77 -25.58 42.73
C GLY A 846 17.02 -26.06 43.47
N GLY A 847 18.15 -25.35 43.32
CA GLY A 847 19.35 -25.42 44.20
C GLY A 847 20.21 -26.67 44.12
N THR A 848 19.59 -27.85 44.03
CA THR A 848 20.24 -29.18 44.07
C THR A 848 20.16 -29.93 42.75
N VAL A 849 19.17 -29.60 41.92
CA VAL A 849 18.97 -30.18 40.58
C VAL A 849 19.12 -29.07 39.54
N PRO A 850 20.34 -28.81 39.04
CA PRO A 850 20.62 -27.63 38.20
C PRO A 850 20.14 -27.77 36.74
N SER A 851 19.19 -28.69 36.49
CA SER A 851 18.66 -29.02 35.16
C SER A 851 17.22 -28.58 34.93
N ASN A 852 16.56 -28.01 35.96
CA ASN A 852 15.24 -27.41 35.78
C ASN A 852 15.34 -26.11 34.98
N VAL A 853 14.27 -25.81 34.27
CA VAL A 853 14.10 -24.57 33.51
C VAL A 853 12.84 -23.88 34.02
N LEU A 854 12.95 -22.59 34.34
CA LEU A 854 11.79 -21.76 34.65
C LEU A 854 11.47 -20.88 33.44
N PHE A 855 10.20 -20.79 33.06
CA PHE A 855 9.79 -20.05 31.86
C PHE A 855 9.11 -18.73 32.25
N GLU A 856 9.42 -17.66 31.53
CA GLU A 856 8.69 -16.40 31.60
C GLU A 856 7.20 -16.66 31.39
N GLN A 857 6.36 -16.04 32.22
CA GLN A 857 4.91 -16.21 32.16
C GLN A 857 4.27 -15.01 31.46
N LEU A 858 4.65 -14.81 30.19
CA LEU A 858 4.11 -13.83 29.26
C LEU A 858 3.71 -14.53 27.94
N PRO A 859 2.68 -14.05 27.21
CA PRO A 859 2.13 -14.70 26.01
C PRO A 859 2.96 -14.55 24.72
#